data_AF-A0A383W5W6-F1
#
_entry.id   AF-A0A383W5W6-F1
#
_cell.length_a   1.000
_cell.length_b   1.000
_cell.length_c   1.000
_cell.angle_alpha   90.00
_cell.angle_beta   90.00
_cell.angle_gamma   90.00
#
_symmetry.space_group_name_H-M   'P 1'
#
loop_
_entity.id
_entity.type
_entity.pdbx_description
1 polymer ?
#
loop_
_entity_poly.entity_id
_entity_poly.type
_entity_poly.pdbx_seq_one_letter_code
_entity_poly.pdbx_strand_id
1 'polypeptide(L)'
;MGSKGKPEWRFYLSCDVDLQVKVRVCSLYGCLPGVRRKHDLQEAAQPTAAFAVAQLVAGGEVLGLEAKTTYAETMLEGCNWSEWLTFCVKYRDLPPDAFLCLSLYELCEGRAMALVGCSSMPLFSKKGRLKTGQQRLQVWEGAALDPSQPQLLLGKPSLSQRSQVGHLEHLVKLYSRGDVPRCDWLDMLAFKVQRMRSAELQEAVQQQVLLLSLELPVFPHAVLYQQPLSAAAVVAQGPGVAAASAAAAATGQGPWGPGSGSDIIRIHDPEVGWENPAELKAAKLARSVTRGVIDRELKPNSEERRRIAAVLRLPPNKPLQAEAKALLWRFRFSLVSEKRALTKFLKCVDWSDAQEAQQASELMQQWAPIEVADALELLSPDFKNDEVRAHAVATLQAKDDDELLYYLLQLVQALRFEAFDDSRLARFLVGRAAANPAFAIFLHWYLFTEWEDPEFGGRASAVHSGLVNALAGAGRVGEAVWLAIRRQTDMMSQLAYISKELKMSRFKATRATERMREMVAESGPCSELAALRVPLPLQPSTLLEGLLPQDCTCFKSAQLPIKLVFKAAPQPIDWTSPAPLAGSVHAAAAAAAAAAAAPLAAAGSNWPDAAAAASGTQLRSQAAAAAAAAGDASPLSGSEQQQQQQQQQQRPAAGRCVVIYKKGDDLRQDQFVLQMISLMDNLLKRENLDLRLTPYTVLPTGSDDGLVQFVPSAPLSRILAEHRTIHKFLAQTQADPQGPFGLKAEALETFVRSCAGYCVMTYILGVGDRHLDNLMLAPDGRLFHIDFGYILGNDPKPFPPPMKLCREMIEAMGGQDSSYYVQFRMFSCEAYNILRKSADLILSLFHLMAGASIEAIRNNPENAMLKLQEKLRLDFDDEQAIEQMQALINESATALMPQIVETTHRWAQYWR
;
A
#
# COMPACT_ATOMS: atom_id res chain seq x y z
N MET A 1 24.66 47.49 7.42
CA MET A 1 23.21 47.73 7.21
C MET A 1 22.80 47.05 5.91
N GLY A 2 21.74 46.25 5.93
CA GLY A 2 21.21 45.54 4.76
C GLY A 2 20.79 44.11 5.08
N SER A 3 19.59 43.94 5.63
CA SER A 3 18.89 42.65 5.78
C SER A 3 18.86 41.90 4.44
N LYS A 4 19.52 40.73 4.37
CA LYS A 4 19.31 39.79 3.25
C LYS A 4 17.97 39.09 3.49
N GLY A 5 16.91 39.62 2.88
CA GLY A 5 15.62 38.95 2.79
C GLY A 5 15.77 37.56 2.15
N LYS A 6 14.94 36.60 2.61
CA LYS A 6 14.78 35.30 1.95
C LYS A 6 14.53 35.53 0.45
N PRO A 7 15.07 34.71 -0.46
CA PRO A 7 14.78 34.84 -1.89
C PRO A 7 13.28 34.67 -2.11
N GLU A 8 12.62 35.74 -2.54
CA GLU A 8 11.21 35.73 -2.91
C GLU A 8 11.09 35.14 -4.32
N TRP A 9 10.64 33.89 -4.41
CA TRP A 9 10.44 33.22 -5.70
C TRP A 9 9.10 33.65 -6.29
N ARG A 10 9.15 34.45 -7.36
CA ARG A 10 7.95 34.89 -8.10
C ARG A 10 7.76 34.05 -9.36
N PHE A 11 6.57 33.48 -9.53
CA PHE A 11 6.15 32.69 -10.69
C PHE A 11 4.68 32.96 -11.02
N TYR A 12 4.28 32.64 -12.25
CA TYR A 12 2.89 32.57 -12.67
C TYR A 12 2.46 31.10 -12.75
N LEU A 13 1.21 30.81 -12.46
CA LEU A 13 0.63 29.49 -12.71
C LEU A 13 0.00 29.47 -14.10
N SER A 14 0.07 28.33 -14.80
CA SER A 14 -0.49 28.22 -16.15
C SER A 14 -1.98 28.56 -16.18
N CYS A 15 -2.76 28.16 -15.17
CA CYS A 15 -4.18 28.47 -15.03
C CYS A 15 -4.47 29.99 -14.95
N ASP A 16 -3.52 30.79 -14.46
CA ASP A 16 -3.68 32.24 -14.29
C ASP A 16 -3.36 33.02 -15.57
N VAL A 17 -2.75 32.37 -16.57
CA VAL A 17 -2.38 33.00 -17.85
C VAL A 17 -3.55 32.92 -18.83
N ASP A 18 -4.44 33.92 -18.78
CA ASP A 18 -5.59 34.05 -19.69
C ASP A 18 -5.23 34.63 -21.07
N LEU A 19 -4.06 34.28 -21.61
CA LEU A 19 -3.60 34.70 -22.93
C LEU A 19 -3.68 33.54 -23.91
N GLN A 20 -3.99 33.84 -25.17
CA GLN A 20 -3.91 32.86 -26.25
C GLN A 20 -2.48 32.37 -26.43
N VAL A 21 -2.32 31.08 -26.72
CA VAL A 21 -1.02 30.52 -27.05
C VAL A 21 -0.52 31.17 -28.33
N LYS A 22 0.72 31.67 -28.29
CA LYS A 22 1.37 32.30 -29.44
C LYS A 22 2.74 31.68 -29.69
N VAL A 23 3.09 31.54 -30.95
CA VAL A 23 4.43 31.17 -31.39
C VAL A 23 4.81 32.03 -32.58
N ARG A 24 6.02 32.58 -32.56
CA ARG A 24 6.58 33.23 -33.73
C ARG A 24 7.35 32.23 -34.54
N VAL A 25 6.96 32.04 -35.79
CA VAL A 25 7.75 31.28 -36.77
C VAL A 25 8.71 32.26 -37.41
N CYS A 26 10.00 32.15 -37.08
CA CYS A 26 10.99 33.13 -37.49
C CYS A 26 11.51 32.79 -38.90
N SER A 27 12.35 31.77 -39.01
CA SER A 27 13.04 31.45 -40.25
C SER A 27 13.34 29.96 -40.35
N LEU A 28 13.39 29.47 -41.57
CA LEU A 28 13.93 28.18 -41.93
C LEU A 28 15.34 28.38 -42.48
N TYR A 29 16.28 27.55 -42.04
CA TYR A 29 17.63 27.47 -42.57
C TYR A 29 17.83 26.11 -43.23
N GLY A 30 18.49 26.10 -44.39
CA GLY A 30 18.74 24.92 -45.21
C GLY A 30 17.96 24.95 -46.52
N CYS A 31 18.48 24.25 -47.53
CA CYS A 31 17.93 24.24 -48.88
C CYS A 31 16.75 23.27 -48.99
N LEU A 32 15.58 23.76 -49.42
CA LEU A 32 14.37 22.95 -49.55
C LEU A 32 14.47 21.93 -50.71
N PRO A 33 13.81 20.76 -50.62
CA PRO A 33 13.88 19.72 -51.66
C PRO A 33 13.48 20.17 -53.07
N GLY A 34 12.52 21.09 -53.22
CA GLY A 34 12.14 21.66 -54.51
C GLY A 34 13.20 22.60 -55.07
N VAL A 35 13.77 23.46 -54.23
CA VAL A 35 14.87 24.37 -54.59
C VAL A 35 16.15 23.59 -54.95
N ARG A 36 16.47 22.52 -54.22
CA ARG A 36 17.59 21.61 -54.50
C ARG A 36 17.48 20.97 -55.88
N ARG A 37 16.33 20.35 -56.17
CA ARG A 37 16.06 19.72 -57.47
C ARG A 37 16.15 20.71 -58.64
N LYS A 38 15.68 21.95 -58.46
CA LYS A 38 15.79 23.01 -59.49
C LYS A 38 17.24 23.42 -59.73
N HIS A 39 18.02 23.59 -58.66
CA HIS A 39 19.45 23.93 -58.73
C HIS A 39 20.25 22.83 -59.46
N ASP A 40 19.95 21.55 -59.18
CA ASP A 40 20.63 20.41 -59.79
C ASP A 40 20.24 20.21 -61.29
N LEU A 41 19.02 20.60 -61.69
CA LEU A 41 18.50 20.45 -63.07
C LEU A 41 18.69 21.69 -63.97
N GLN A 42 19.22 22.80 -63.46
CA GLN A 42 19.41 24.08 -64.19
C GLN A 42 18.13 24.61 -64.88
N GLU A 43 16.95 24.39 -64.28
CA GLU A 43 15.66 24.87 -64.81
C GLU A 43 15.44 26.38 -64.54
N ALA A 44 14.69 27.07 -65.41
CA ALA A 44 14.41 28.51 -65.28
C ALA A 44 13.63 28.86 -63.99
N ALA A 45 13.91 30.02 -63.42
CA ALA A 45 13.42 30.48 -62.11
C ALA A 45 11.90 30.70 -62.07
N GLN A 46 11.14 29.63 -61.81
CA GLN A 46 9.74 29.75 -61.36
C GLN A 46 9.70 29.97 -59.84
N PRO A 47 8.86 30.90 -59.35
CA PRO A 47 8.77 31.20 -57.92
C PRO A 47 8.33 29.96 -57.13
N THR A 48 9.07 29.66 -56.07
CA THR A 48 8.71 28.65 -55.07
C THR A 48 8.44 29.36 -53.76
N ALA A 49 7.37 28.97 -53.09
CA ALA A 49 6.98 29.53 -51.81
C ALA A 49 6.84 28.41 -50.77
N ALA A 50 7.18 28.71 -49.52
CA ALA A 50 6.99 27.81 -48.40
C ALA A 50 6.13 28.45 -47.31
N PHE A 51 5.41 27.61 -46.58
CA PHE A 51 4.65 28.03 -45.40
C PHE A 51 4.68 26.92 -44.35
N ALA A 52 4.54 27.31 -43.10
CA ALA A 52 4.49 26.38 -41.97
C ALA A 52 3.06 26.30 -41.43
N VAL A 53 2.63 25.08 -41.10
CA VAL A 53 1.40 24.79 -40.38
C VAL A 53 1.79 24.37 -38.97
N ALA A 54 1.25 25.04 -37.98
CA ALA A 54 1.47 24.76 -36.57
C ALA A 54 0.18 24.21 -35.94
N GLN A 55 0.31 23.14 -35.17
CA GLN A 55 -0.76 22.47 -34.45
C GLN A 55 -0.36 22.22 -33.00
N LEU A 56 -1.34 22.31 -32.10
CA LEU A 56 -1.17 21.92 -30.71
C LEU A 56 -1.73 20.51 -30.52
N VAL A 57 -1.04 19.66 -29.78
CA VAL A 57 -1.43 18.25 -29.60
C VAL A 57 -1.30 17.86 -28.13
N ALA A 58 -2.28 17.15 -27.57
CA ALA A 58 -2.19 16.55 -26.24
C ALA A 58 -3.06 15.29 -26.15
N GLY A 59 -2.66 14.31 -25.33
CA GLY A 59 -3.42 13.05 -25.20
C GLY A 59 -3.60 12.26 -26.50
N GLY A 60 -2.81 12.56 -27.54
CA GLY A 60 -2.94 11.97 -28.88
C GLY A 60 -3.92 12.68 -29.83
N GLU A 61 -4.52 13.81 -29.41
CA GLU A 61 -5.48 14.58 -30.20
C GLU A 61 -5.03 16.03 -30.45
N VAL A 62 -5.54 16.64 -31.52
CA VAL A 62 -5.24 18.03 -31.88
C VAL A 62 -6.09 18.99 -31.04
N LEU A 63 -5.43 19.92 -30.35
CA LEU A 63 -6.04 20.97 -29.56
C LEU A 63 -6.36 22.20 -30.43
N GLY A 64 -7.62 22.28 -30.88
CA GLY A 64 -8.14 23.43 -31.62
C GLY A 64 -7.74 23.45 -33.11
N LEU A 65 -7.84 24.62 -33.73
CA LEU A 65 -7.55 24.79 -35.16
C LEU A 65 -6.05 24.99 -35.41
N GLU A 66 -5.59 24.49 -36.56
CA GLU A 66 -4.24 24.72 -37.05
C GLU A 66 -4.00 26.19 -37.43
N ALA A 67 -2.82 26.71 -37.10
CA ALA A 67 -2.40 28.05 -37.49
C ALA A 67 -1.37 27.97 -38.63
N LYS A 68 -1.50 28.81 -39.65
CA LYS A 68 -0.61 28.79 -40.83
C LYS A 68 0.09 30.12 -40.97
N THR A 69 1.37 30.08 -41.34
CA THR A 69 2.08 31.29 -41.77
C THR A 69 1.62 31.73 -43.15
N THR A 70 1.92 32.97 -43.51
CA THR A 70 1.88 33.41 -44.90
C THR A 70 2.90 32.64 -45.73
N TYR A 71 2.71 32.67 -47.05
CA TYR A 71 3.70 32.17 -48.00
C TYR A 71 4.95 33.05 -47.96
N ALA A 72 6.11 32.43 -47.81
CA ALA A 72 7.42 33.09 -47.92
C ALA A 72 8.16 32.57 -49.15
N GLU A 73 8.85 33.46 -49.85
CA GLU A 73 9.71 33.10 -50.97
C GLU A 73 10.88 32.23 -50.49
N THR A 74 11.14 31.14 -51.21
CA THR A 74 12.19 30.18 -50.87
C THR A 74 13.51 30.55 -51.55
N MET A 75 14.59 30.69 -50.79
CA MET A 75 15.95 30.90 -51.29
C MET A 75 16.80 29.63 -51.10
N LEU A 76 17.99 29.61 -51.69
CA LEU A 76 18.97 28.52 -51.54
C LEU A 76 19.35 28.23 -50.07
N GLU A 77 19.36 29.26 -49.22
CA GLU A 77 19.74 29.12 -47.80
C GLU A 77 18.53 28.96 -46.86
N GLY A 78 17.30 29.00 -47.38
CA GLY A 78 16.05 28.86 -46.62
C GLY A 78 15.05 29.99 -46.87
N CYS A 79 14.22 30.31 -45.88
CA CYS A 79 13.21 31.36 -45.98
C CYS A 79 12.89 32.00 -44.62
N ASN A 80 12.24 33.17 -44.65
CA ASN A 80 11.93 33.96 -43.46
C ASN A 80 10.45 34.36 -43.46
N TRP A 81 9.77 34.10 -42.35
CA TRP A 81 8.38 34.52 -42.10
C TRP A 81 8.33 35.64 -41.06
N SER A 82 9.05 35.46 -39.95
CA SER A 82 9.04 36.37 -38.79
C SER A 82 7.63 36.68 -38.25
N GLU A 83 6.71 35.73 -38.38
CA GLU A 83 5.28 35.89 -38.17
C GLU A 83 4.79 35.25 -36.85
N TRP A 84 3.91 35.95 -36.12
CA TRP A 84 3.28 35.42 -34.92
C TRP A 84 1.99 34.66 -35.26
N LEU A 85 2.02 33.36 -35.03
CA LEU A 85 0.83 32.51 -35.06
C LEU A 85 0.15 32.53 -33.70
N THR A 86 -1.17 32.69 -33.71
CA THR A 86 -2.01 32.72 -32.51
C THR A 86 -3.04 31.59 -32.58
N PHE A 87 -3.07 30.75 -31.56
CA PHE A 87 -4.03 29.63 -31.47
C PHE A 87 -5.30 30.07 -30.75
N CYS A 88 -6.41 29.38 -31.03
CA CYS A 88 -7.67 29.55 -30.30
C CYS A 88 -7.62 29.00 -28.86
N VAL A 89 -6.56 28.25 -28.52
CA VAL A 89 -6.31 27.68 -27.19
C VAL A 89 -5.57 28.68 -26.31
N LYS A 90 -5.93 28.78 -25.03
CA LYS A 90 -5.26 29.64 -24.05
C LYS A 90 -4.21 28.87 -23.25
N TYR A 91 -3.23 29.57 -22.69
CA TYR A 91 -2.18 28.95 -21.85
C TYR A 91 -2.76 28.21 -20.62
N ARG A 92 -3.89 28.69 -20.08
CA ARG A 92 -4.60 28.03 -18.98
C ARG A 92 -5.23 26.68 -19.30
N ASP A 93 -5.52 26.44 -20.57
CA ASP A 93 -6.20 25.22 -21.02
C ASP A 93 -5.20 24.15 -21.50
N LEU A 94 -3.89 24.46 -21.48
CA LEU A 94 -2.85 23.53 -21.91
C LEU A 94 -2.59 22.46 -20.84
N PRO A 95 -2.71 21.16 -21.18
CA PRO A 95 -2.30 20.07 -20.30
C PRO A 95 -0.76 19.93 -20.26
N PRO A 96 -0.19 19.19 -19.28
CA PRO A 96 1.25 19.17 -19.04
C PRO A 96 2.01 18.42 -20.14
N ASP A 97 1.33 17.53 -20.85
CA ASP A 97 1.83 16.75 -21.99
C ASP A 97 1.62 17.46 -23.33
N ALA A 98 1.21 18.74 -23.36
CA ALA A 98 0.97 19.46 -24.61
C ALA A 98 2.25 19.63 -25.47
N PHE A 99 2.12 19.34 -26.76
CA PHE A 99 3.13 19.51 -27.80
C PHE A 99 2.75 20.62 -28.79
N LEU A 100 3.78 21.32 -29.29
CA LEU A 100 3.70 22.09 -30.52
C LEU A 100 4.29 21.26 -31.65
N CYS A 101 3.50 21.01 -32.68
CA CYS A 101 3.87 20.28 -33.89
C CYS A 101 3.84 21.23 -35.08
N LEU A 102 4.87 21.17 -35.92
CA LEU A 102 5.04 22.03 -37.10
C LEU A 102 5.26 21.17 -38.34
N SER A 103 4.45 21.40 -39.35
CA SER A 103 4.54 20.77 -40.68
C SER A 103 4.90 21.83 -41.70
N LEU A 104 5.95 21.58 -42.46
CA LEU A 104 6.48 22.51 -43.44
C LEU A 104 6.05 22.10 -44.84
N TYR A 105 5.48 23.03 -45.60
CA TYR A 105 5.00 22.79 -46.95
C TYR A 105 5.71 23.69 -47.96
N GLU A 106 5.92 23.14 -49.15
CA GLU A 106 6.50 23.82 -50.30
C GLU A 106 5.47 23.83 -51.45
N LEU A 107 5.39 24.97 -52.14
CA LEU A 107 4.51 25.22 -53.28
C LEU A 107 5.37 25.57 -54.49
N CYS A 108 5.27 24.76 -55.54
CA CYS A 108 5.88 25.00 -56.83
C CYS A 108 4.79 25.34 -57.87
N GLU A 109 5.04 26.33 -58.72
CA GLU A 109 4.15 26.68 -59.83
C GLU A 109 3.78 25.43 -60.67
N GLY A 110 2.49 25.22 -60.91
CA GLY A 110 1.98 24.08 -61.67
C GLY A 110 2.01 22.71 -60.98
N ARG A 111 2.40 22.62 -59.70
CA ARG A 111 2.38 21.37 -58.91
C ARG A 111 1.50 21.48 -57.66
N ALA A 112 1.00 20.34 -57.21
CA ALA A 112 0.29 20.26 -55.92
C ALA A 112 1.24 20.57 -54.76
N MET A 113 0.68 21.13 -53.68
CA MET A 113 1.37 21.38 -52.42
C MET A 113 2.05 20.10 -51.90
N ALA A 114 3.33 20.19 -51.56
CA ALA A 114 4.11 19.05 -51.06
C ALA A 114 4.55 19.27 -49.62
N LEU A 115 4.38 18.24 -48.78
CA LEU A 115 4.96 18.21 -47.43
C LEU A 115 6.47 18.03 -47.53
N VAL A 116 7.21 18.95 -46.94
CA VAL A 116 8.67 18.89 -46.84
C VAL A 116 9.09 18.02 -45.67
N GLY A 117 8.47 18.22 -44.51
CA GLY A 117 8.81 17.50 -43.29
C GLY A 117 8.14 18.10 -42.06
N CYS A 118 8.33 17.44 -40.92
CA CYS A 118 7.67 17.80 -39.67
C CYS A 118 8.67 17.91 -38.50
N SER A 119 8.28 18.66 -37.47
CA SER A 119 9.04 18.78 -36.21
C SER A 119 8.10 18.98 -35.03
N SER A 120 8.46 18.45 -33.86
CA SER A 120 7.68 18.61 -32.64
C SER A 120 8.52 19.06 -31.44
N MET A 121 7.87 19.74 -30.48
CA MET A 121 8.46 19.98 -29.17
C MET A 121 7.39 20.03 -28.07
N PRO A 122 7.67 19.50 -26.86
CA PRO A 122 6.75 19.68 -25.74
C PRO A 122 6.77 21.14 -25.30
N LEU A 123 5.62 21.70 -24.95
CA LEU A 123 5.49 23.09 -24.47
C LEU A 123 5.95 23.24 -23.02
N PHE A 124 5.78 22.21 -22.21
CA PHE A 124 6.29 22.14 -20.85
C PHE A 124 7.62 21.37 -20.76
N SER A 125 8.41 21.70 -19.76
CA SER A 125 9.58 20.91 -19.37
C SER A 125 9.19 19.75 -18.45
N LYS A 126 10.08 18.78 -18.24
CA LYS A 126 9.87 17.67 -17.28
C LYS A 126 9.57 18.14 -15.84
N LYS A 127 9.90 19.38 -15.51
CA LYS A 127 9.63 20.01 -14.20
C LYS A 127 8.36 20.88 -14.21
N GLY A 128 7.49 20.75 -15.21
CA GLY A 128 6.25 21.52 -15.33
C GLY A 128 6.43 22.99 -15.72
N ARG A 129 7.64 23.49 -15.96
CA ARG A 129 7.86 24.90 -16.40
C ARG A 129 7.58 25.07 -17.89
N LEU A 130 6.77 26.06 -18.28
CA LEU A 130 6.50 26.44 -19.67
C LEU A 130 7.79 26.91 -20.36
N LYS A 131 8.00 26.47 -21.59
CA LYS A 131 9.15 26.90 -22.40
C LYS A 131 8.90 28.31 -22.95
N THR A 132 9.94 29.14 -22.90
CA THR A 132 9.91 30.54 -23.35
C THR A 132 11.17 30.89 -24.16
N GLY A 133 11.08 31.96 -24.95
CA GLY A 133 12.19 32.49 -25.75
C GLY A 133 12.52 31.63 -26.97
N GLN A 134 13.68 31.90 -27.57
CA GLN A 134 14.10 31.26 -28.83
C GLN A 134 14.26 29.74 -28.73
N GLN A 135 13.65 29.03 -29.68
CA GLN A 135 13.78 27.60 -29.89
C GLN A 135 14.27 27.32 -31.31
N ARG A 136 15.14 26.32 -31.44
CA ARG A 136 15.55 25.78 -32.73
C ARG A 136 15.15 24.32 -32.76
N LEU A 137 14.56 23.92 -33.87
CA LEU A 137 14.04 22.57 -34.09
C LEU A 137 14.56 22.05 -35.43
N GLN A 138 15.10 20.83 -35.43
CA GLN A 138 15.37 20.11 -36.67
C GLN A 138 14.06 19.66 -37.31
N VAL A 139 13.93 19.86 -38.61
CA VAL A 139 12.81 19.37 -39.41
C VAL A 139 13.20 18.01 -40.01
N TRP A 140 12.37 17.01 -39.76
CA TRP A 140 12.56 15.67 -40.31
C TRP A 140 11.94 15.60 -41.70
N GLU A 141 12.77 15.63 -42.72
CA GLU A 141 12.34 15.58 -44.13
C GLU A 141 11.57 14.28 -44.44
N GLY A 142 10.47 14.39 -45.19
CA GLY A 142 9.64 13.26 -45.61
C GLY A 142 8.79 12.62 -44.50
N ALA A 143 8.94 13.04 -43.24
CA ALA A 143 8.13 12.55 -42.14
C ALA A 143 6.75 13.24 -42.08
N ALA A 144 5.70 12.43 -41.98
CA ALA A 144 4.34 12.91 -41.74
C ALA A 144 4.06 13.02 -40.23
N LEU A 145 3.29 14.03 -39.83
CA LEU A 145 2.87 14.19 -38.45
C LEU A 145 1.78 13.18 -38.09
N ASP A 146 2.03 12.38 -37.06
CA ASP A 146 1.02 11.59 -36.37
C ASP A 146 0.70 12.25 -35.02
N PRO A 147 -0.50 12.85 -34.84
CA PRO A 147 -0.92 13.46 -33.59
C PRO A 147 -0.95 12.49 -32.40
N SER A 148 -1.07 11.18 -32.64
CA SER A 148 -1.04 10.18 -31.57
C SER A 148 0.37 9.91 -31.03
N GLN A 149 1.41 10.25 -31.81
CA GLN A 149 2.81 9.97 -31.48
C GLN A 149 3.75 11.16 -31.77
N PRO A 150 3.49 12.37 -31.23
CA PRO A 150 4.29 13.56 -31.52
C PRO A 150 5.76 13.41 -31.08
N GLN A 151 6.05 12.54 -30.11
CA GLN A 151 7.39 12.26 -29.60
C GLN A 151 8.37 11.66 -30.62
N LEU A 152 7.87 11.05 -31.71
CA LEU A 152 8.73 10.44 -32.73
C LEU A 152 9.47 11.48 -33.60
N LEU A 153 8.95 12.71 -33.66
CA LEU A 153 9.48 13.80 -34.49
C LEU A 153 10.09 14.94 -33.68
N LEU A 154 10.61 14.62 -32.49
CA LEU A 154 11.22 15.61 -31.60
C LEU A 154 12.33 16.38 -32.32
N GLY A 155 12.15 17.70 -32.43
CA GLY A 155 13.09 18.59 -33.12
C GLY A 155 14.39 18.84 -32.35
N LYS A 156 14.57 18.28 -31.15
CA LYS A 156 15.80 18.39 -30.36
C LYS A 156 16.33 17.02 -29.96
N PRO A 157 17.61 16.69 -30.23
CA PRO A 157 18.20 15.43 -29.84
C PRO A 157 18.34 15.31 -28.31
N SER A 158 18.50 14.06 -27.86
CA SER A 158 18.66 13.68 -26.45
C SER A 158 19.89 14.35 -25.80
N LEU A 159 19.88 14.51 -24.47
CA LEU A 159 20.97 15.19 -23.73
C LEU A 159 22.35 14.54 -23.92
N SER A 160 22.41 13.23 -24.16
CA SER A 160 23.63 12.47 -24.41
C SER A 160 24.23 12.68 -25.80
N GLN A 161 23.47 13.25 -26.74
CA GLN A 161 23.89 13.53 -28.12
C GLN A 161 24.18 15.02 -28.37
N ARG A 162 24.11 15.87 -27.33
CA ARG A 162 24.37 17.31 -27.48
C ARG A 162 25.87 17.58 -27.51
N SER A 163 26.35 18.14 -28.62
CA SER A 163 27.67 18.74 -28.72
C SER A 163 27.82 19.95 -27.77
N GLN A 164 29.04 20.49 -27.65
CA GLN A 164 29.40 21.70 -26.87
C GLN A 164 28.43 22.89 -27.10
N VAL A 165 27.79 22.89 -28.27
CA VAL A 165 26.73 23.75 -28.77
C VAL A 165 25.45 23.75 -27.92
N GLY A 166 24.92 22.57 -27.58
CA GLY A 166 23.69 22.45 -26.80
C GLY A 166 23.86 22.96 -25.37
N HIS A 167 25.10 22.93 -24.86
CA HIS A 167 25.48 23.52 -23.58
C HIS A 167 25.50 25.05 -23.65
N LEU A 168 26.09 25.63 -24.71
CA LEU A 168 26.10 27.07 -24.96
C LEU A 168 24.68 27.63 -25.17
N GLU A 169 23.79 26.92 -25.87
CA GLU A 169 22.39 27.33 -26.00
C GLU A 169 21.64 27.35 -24.66
N HIS A 170 21.93 26.40 -23.78
CA HIS A 170 21.36 26.37 -22.44
C HIS A 170 21.83 27.56 -21.62
N LEU A 171 23.13 27.88 -21.66
CA LEU A 171 23.72 29.02 -20.96
C LEU A 171 23.17 30.36 -21.44
N VAL A 172 22.97 30.55 -22.75
CA VAL A 172 22.37 31.80 -23.28
C VAL A 172 20.91 31.94 -22.87
N LYS A 173 20.17 30.82 -22.73
CA LYS A 173 18.80 30.84 -22.22
C LYS A 173 18.74 31.23 -20.75
N LEU A 174 19.71 30.80 -19.95
CA LEU A 174 19.82 31.23 -18.55
C LEU A 174 20.16 32.73 -18.49
N TYR A 175 21.08 33.20 -19.33
CA TYR A 175 21.44 34.61 -19.43
C TYR A 175 20.28 35.51 -19.88
N SER A 176 19.53 35.12 -20.92
CA SER A 176 18.39 35.90 -21.42
C SER A 176 17.20 35.95 -20.46
N ARG A 177 17.11 34.99 -19.53
CA ARG A 177 16.10 34.93 -18.46
C ARG A 177 16.50 35.72 -17.21
N GLY A 178 17.73 36.24 -17.15
CA GLY A 178 18.27 36.88 -15.94
C GLY A 178 18.67 35.89 -14.84
N ASP A 179 18.71 34.59 -15.15
CA ASP A 179 19.19 33.53 -14.24
C ASP A 179 20.74 33.58 -14.10
N VAL A 180 21.42 34.34 -14.97
CA VAL A 180 22.87 34.66 -14.90
C VAL A 180 23.02 36.19 -14.74
N PRO A 181 23.84 36.68 -13.79
CA PRO A 181 24.07 38.12 -13.60
C PRO A 181 24.67 38.76 -14.86
N ARG A 182 24.13 39.92 -15.28
CA ARG A 182 24.70 40.71 -16.38
C ARG A 182 26.01 41.38 -15.94
N CYS A 183 27.00 41.35 -16.83
CA CYS A 183 28.30 41.98 -16.66
C CYS A 183 28.72 42.59 -18.01
N ASP A 184 28.39 43.88 -18.20
CA ASP A 184 28.38 44.53 -19.52
C ASP A 184 29.67 44.38 -20.35
N TRP A 185 30.85 44.36 -19.71
CA TRP A 185 32.12 44.18 -20.41
C TRP A 185 32.41 42.71 -20.81
N LEU A 186 31.96 41.75 -20.02
CA LEU A 186 32.06 40.30 -20.28
C LEU A 186 31.02 39.87 -21.32
N ASP A 187 29.85 40.49 -21.29
CA ASP A 187 28.76 40.25 -22.24
C ASP A 187 29.09 40.81 -23.63
N MET A 188 29.85 41.91 -23.70
CA MET A 188 30.47 42.43 -24.93
C MET A 188 31.50 41.46 -25.56
N LEU A 189 32.18 40.63 -24.75
CA LEU A 189 33.05 39.55 -25.24
C LEU A 189 32.26 38.29 -25.62
N ALA A 190 31.07 38.09 -25.05
CA ALA A 190 30.15 37.00 -25.36
C ALA A 190 29.48 37.12 -26.74
N PHE A 191 29.69 38.20 -27.50
CA PHE A 191 29.37 38.29 -28.94
C PHE A 191 30.01 37.18 -29.78
N LYS A 192 31.04 36.49 -29.27
CA LYS A 192 31.57 35.23 -29.82
C LYS A 192 30.50 34.13 -29.93
N VAL A 193 29.53 34.09 -29.02
CA VAL A 193 28.41 33.12 -29.03
C VAL A 193 27.47 33.35 -30.23
N GLN A 194 27.29 34.61 -30.64
CA GLN A 194 26.49 34.95 -31.82
C GLN A 194 27.21 34.56 -33.12
N ARG A 195 28.55 34.65 -33.15
CA ARG A 195 29.41 34.13 -34.24
C ARG A 195 29.42 32.60 -34.34
N MET A 196 29.47 31.90 -33.22
CA MET A 196 29.37 30.43 -33.20
C MET A 196 28.01 29.95 -33.70
N ARG A 197 26.92 30.64 -33.32
CA ARG A 197 25.56 30.38 -33.82
C ARG A 197 25.42 30.54 -35.34
N SER A 198 26.10 31.50 -35.95
CA SER A 198 26.12 31.67 -37.41
C SER A 198 26.98 30.61 -38.11
N ALA A 199 28.08 30.18 -37.48
CA ALA A 199 28.94 29.12 -38.03
C ALA A 199 28.23 27.76 -38.08
N GLU A 200 27.43 27.41 -37.07
CA GLU A 200 26.61 26.18 -37.06
C GLU A 200 25.43 26.22 -38.03
N LEU A 201 24.82 27.39 -38.25
CA LEU A 201 23.80 27.54 -39.29
C LEU A 201 24.42 27.28 -40.67
N GLN A 202 25.65 27.74 -40.89
CA GLN A 202 26.41 27.41 -42.10
C GLN A 202 26.77 25.92 -42.17
N GLU A 203 27.16 25.29 -41.04
CA GLU A 203 27.49 23.86 -41.00
C GLU A 203 26.24 22.97 -41.26
N ALA A 204 25.09 23.31 -40.68
CA ALA A 204 23.82 22.61 -40.93
C ALA A 204 23.33 22.79 -42.38
N VAL A 205 23.51 23.98 -42.96
CA VAL A 205 23.27 24.24 -44.39
C VAL A 205 24.22 23.41 -45.26
N GLN A 206 25.50 23.29 -44.88
CA GLN A 206 26.48 22.43 -45.57
C GLN A 206 26.12 20.93 -45.46
N GLN A 207 25.61 20.50 -44.31
CA GLN A 207 25.16 19.13 -44.04
C GLN A 207 23.75 18.83 -44.56
N GLN A 208 23.12 19.77 -45.27
CA GLN A 208 21.80 19.60 -45.89
C GLN A 208 20.67 19.28 -44.89
N VAL A 209 20.78 19.81 -43.66
CA VAL A 209 19.76 19.65 -42.60
C VAL A 209 18.86 20.90 -42.54
N LEU A 210 17.55 20.69 -42.45
CA LEU A 210 16.58 21.76 -42.26
C LEU A 210 16.42 22.12 -40.78
N LEU A 211 16.63 23.39 -40.44
CA LEU A 211 16.50 23.94 -39.09
C LEU A 211 15.46 25.05 -39.04
N LEU A 212 14.44 24.87 -38.23
CA LEU A 212 13.37 25.84 -37.99
C LEU A 212 13.64 26.64 -36.71
N SER A 213 13.67 27.96 -36.83
CA SER A 213 13.82 28.90 -35.73
C SER A 213 12.46 29.46 -35.32
N LEU A 214 12.17 29.38 -34.02
CA LEU A 214 10.92 29.82 -33.41
C LEU A 214 11.20 30.72 -32.22
N GLU A 215 10.27 31.60 -31.90
CA GLU A 215 10.29 32.41 -30.69
C GLU A 215 8.99 32.22 -29.91
N LEU A 216 9.11 31.73 -28.67
CA LEU A 216 7.99 31.63 -27.73
C LEU A 216 7.94 32.89 -26.86
N PRO A 217 6.75 33.37 -26.47
CA PRO A 217 6.61 34.54 -25.60
C PRO A 217 7.42 34.40 -24.31
N VAL A 218 7.99 35.50 -23.85
CA VAL A 218 8.70 35.58 -22.58
C VAL A 218 7.80 36.27 -21.56
N PHE A 219 7.61 35.61 -20.41
CA PHE A 219 6.83 36.15 -19.30
C PHE A 219 7.76 36.80 -18.27
N PRO A 220 7.31 37.85 -17.56
CA PRO A 220 8.09 38.50 -16.50
C PRO A 220 8.57 37.54 -15.40
N HIS A 221 7.78 36.50 -15.14
CA HIS A 221 8.10 35.43 -14.20
C HIS A 221 7.89 34.06 -14.85
N ALA A 222 8.51 33.02 -14.30
CA ALA A 222 8.37 31.66 -14.83
C ALA A 222 6.91 31.20 -14.75
N VAL A 223 6.37 30.62 -15.84
CA VAL A 223 5.04 30.01 -15.81
C VAL A 223 5.19 28.52 -15.45
N LEU A 224 4.56 28.08 -14.37
CA LEU A 224 4.55 26.70 -13.91
C LEU A 224 3.19 26.07 -14.17
N TYR A 225 3.19 24.84 -14.68
CA TYR A 225 1.98 24.06 -14.86
C TYR A 225 1.35 23.77 -13.50
N GLN A 226 0.06 24.07 -13.40
CA GLN A 226 -0.80 23.58 -12.34
C GLN A 226 -2.04 22.98 -12.98
N GLN A 227 -2.41 21.80 -12.50
CA GLN A 227 -3.64 21.16 -12.91
C GLN A 227 -4.82 22.07 -12.52
N PRO A 228 -5.66 22.51 -13.46
CA PRO A 228 -6.85 23.26 -13.10
C PRO A 228 -7.69 22.38 -12.17
N LEU A 229 -7.97 22.89 -10.97
CA LEU A 229 -9.02 22.33 -10.12
C LEU A 229 -10.30 22.36 -10.96
N SER A 230 -10.95 21.19 -11.10
CA SER A 230 -12.16 21.00 -11.91
C SER A 230 -13.17 22.13 -11.75
N ALA A 231 -13.91 22.41 -12.83
CA ALA A 231 -14.79 23.55 -13.14
C ALA A 231 -15.92 23.91 -12.15
N ALA A 232 -15.82 23.55 -10.87
CA ALA A 232 -16.72 23.95 -9.80
C ALA A 232 -16.48 25.37 -9.26
N ALA A 233 -15.35 26.02 -9.60
CA ALA A 233 -14.96 27.30 -8.98
C ALA A 233 -15.31 28.59 -9.78
N VAL A 234 -15.72 28.51 -11.06
CA VAL A 234 -15.77 29.71 -11.95
C VAL A 234 -17.18 30.25 -12.23
N VAL A 235 -18.27 29.62 -11.79
CA VAL A 235 -19.63 30.18 -12.01
C VAL A 235 -20.02 31.27 -10.98
N ALA A 236 -19.11 31.64 -10.09
CA ALA A 236 -19.27 32.81 -9.25
C ALA A 236 -18.79 34.08 -9.98
N GLN A 237 -19.54 34.56 -11.00
CA GLN A 237 -19.71 35.98 -11.37
C GLN A 237 -20.49 36.14 -12.69
N GLY A 238 -21.68 36.76 -12.62
CA GLY A 238 -22.31 37.49 -13.74
C GLY A 238 -23.46 36.78 -14.48
N PRO A 239 -24.59 37.47 -14.76
CA PRO A 239 -25.86 36.83 -15.10
C PRO A 239 -26.11 36.69 -16.61
N GLY A 240 -26.83 35.63 -16.96
CA GLY A 240 -27.58 35.51 -18.21
C GLY A 240 -26.79 34.89 -19.36
N VAL A 241 -26.95 33.58 -19.56
CA VAL A 241 -27.50 32.94 -20.78
C VAL A 241 -27.75 31.46 -20.43
N ALA A 242 -28.91 31.13 -19.85
CA ALA A 242 -29.35 29.74 -19.72
C ALA A 242 -30.88 29.67 -19.60
N ALA A 243 -31.57 30.23 -20.58
CA ALA A 243 -33.00 30.05 -20.79
C ALA A 243 -33.21 29.61 -22.24
N ALA A 244 -32.81 28.37 -22.58
CA ALA A 244 -33.09 27.83 -23.92
C ALA A 244 -33.04 26.28 -24.08
N SER A 245 -32.85 25.46 -23.05
CA SER A 245 -32.83 23.98 -23.26
C SER A 245 -33.70 23.15 -22.33
N ALA A 246 -34.51 23.76 -21.46
CA ALA A 246 -35.39 23.01 -20.53
C ALA A 246 -36.76 22.61 -21.12
N ALA A 247 -37.00 22.77 -22.42
CA ALA A 247 -38.32 22.55 -23.03
C ALA A 247 -38.42 21.36 -24.01
N ALA A 248 -37.36 20.54 -24.19
CA ALA A 248 -37.37 19.43 -25.15
C ALA A 248 -37.62 18.04 -24.53
N ALA A 249 -37.82 17.94 -23.22
CA ALA A 249 -38.04 16.65 -22.53
C ALA A 249 -39.52 16.22 -22.39
N ALA A 250 -40.47 16.97 -22.98
CA ALA A 250 -41.91 16.75 -22.79
C ALA A 250 -42.67 16.18 -24.01
N THR A 251 -41.99 15.85 -25.11
CA THR A 251 -42.65 15.24 -26.27
C THR A 251 -41.88 14.01 -26.72
N GLY A 252 -42.33 12.85 -26.24
CA GLY A 252 -41.86 11.55 -26.69
C GLY A 252 -42.24 11.31 -28.14
N GLN A 253 -41.30 11.53 -29.06
CA GLN A 253 -41.26 10.96 -30.41
C GLN A 253 -39.82 11.06 -30.94
N GLY A 254 -39.05 9.98 -30.76
CA GLY A 254 -37.77 9.76 -31.44
C GLY A 254 -37.99 9.11 -32.83
N PRO A 255 -37.11 9.34 -33.80
CA PRO A 255 -37.35 9.05 -35.23
C PRO A 255 -36.97 7.62 -35.66
N TRP A 256 -37.34 6.59 -34.88
CA TRP A 256 -37.07 5.19 -35.24
C TRP A 256 -38.33 4.35 -35.07
N GLY A 257 -38.81 3.77 -36.17
CA GLY A 257 -40.09 3.08 -36.30
C GLY A 257 -40.18 1.74 -35.54
N PRO A 258 -41.38 1.12 -35.53
CA PRO A 258 -41.69 0.01 -34.65
C PRO A 258 -41.17 -1.32 -35.21
N GLY A 259 -40.32 -2.00 -34.44
CA GLY A 259 -39.82 -3.32 -34.76
C GLY A 259 -39.44 -4.09 -33.51
N SER A 260 -40.40 -4.89 -33.02
CA SER A 260 -40.24 -6.20 -32.39
C SER A 260 -39.16 -6.42 -31.32
N GLY A 261 -39.60 -6.85 -30.14
CA GLY A 261 -38.81 -7.67 -29.22
C GLY A 261 -38.58 -7.00 -27.87
N SER A 262 -39.31 -7.44 -26.86
CA SER A 262 -39.02 -7.18 -25.46
C SER A 262 -37.73 -7.89 -25.04
N ASP A 263 -36.58 -7.38 -25.49
CA ASP A 263 -35.31 -7.64 -24.84
C ASP A 263 -35.08 -6.52 -23.83
N ILE A 264 -34.99 -6.88 -22.55
CA ILE A 264 -34.53 -5.97 -21.51
C ILE A 264 -33.06 -5.68 -21.83
N ILE A 265 -32.80 -4.59 -22.54
CA ILE A 265 -31.46 -4.07 -22.76
C ILE A 265 -30.93 -3.63 -21.40
N ARG A 266 -30.08 -4.45 -20.78
CA ARG A 266 -29.26 -4.04 -19.63
C ARG A 266 -28.20 -3.07 -20.14
N ILE A 267 -28.55 -1.79 -20.15
CA ILE A 267 -27.59 -0.71 -20.40
C ILE A 267 -26.72 -0.63 -19.16
N HIS A 268 -25.45 -0.99 -19.31
CA HIS A 268 -24.44 -0.73 -18.29
C HIS A 268 -24.17 0.77 -18.28
N ASP A 269 -24.70 1.47 -17.29
CA ASP A 269 -24.40 2.89 -17.09
C ASP A 269 -22.96 3.02 -16.57
N PRO A 270 -22.03 3.58 -17.37
CA PRO A 270 -20.62 3.73 -16.98
C PRO A 270 -20.43 4.74 -15.84
N GLU A 271 -21.46 5.52 -15.49
CA GLU A 271 -21.45 6.51 -14.40
C GLU A 271 -22.01 5.94 -13.08
N VAL A 272 -22.51 4.70 -13.05
CA VAL A 272 -22.94 4.03 -11.81
C VAL A 272 -21.74 3.89 -10.87
N GLY A 273 -21.77 4.64 -9.77
CA GLY A 273 -20.70 4.70 -8.77
C GLY A 273 -19.87 5.99 -8.81
N TRP A 274 -20.08 6.86 -9.80
CA TRP A 274 -19.45 8.17 -9.88
C TRP A 274 -20.28 9.19 -9.08
N GLU A 275 -19.62 10.14 -8.41
CA GLU A 275 -20.33 11.19 -7.68
C GLU A 275 -21.06 12.11 -8.67
N ASN A 276 -22.40 12.13 -8.61
CA ASN A 276 -23.23 13.01 -9.43
C ASN A 276 -22.99 14.49 -9.05
N PRO A 277 -22.40 15.32 -9.93
CA PRO A 277 -22.08 16.71 -9.61
C PRO A 277 -23.32 17.58 -9.35
N ALA A 278 -24.45 17.24 -9.96
CA ALA A 278 -25.72 17.94 -9.77
C ALA A 278 -26.29 17.66 -8.37
N GLU A 279 -26.24 16.41 -7.92
CA GLU A 279 -26.61 16.05 -6.54
C GLU A 279 -25.67 16.66 -5.52
N LEU A 280 -24.36 16.67 -5.78
CA LEU A 280 -23.37 17.26 -4.89
C LEU A 280 -23.56 18.78 -4.77
N LYS A 281 -23.86 19.46 -5.88
CA LYS A 281 -24.23 20.88 -5.90
C LYS A 281 -25.56 21.14 -5.18
N ALA A 282 -26.58 20.30 -5.39
CA ALA A 282 -27.87 20.40 -4.71
C ALA A 282 -27.72 20.17 -3.19
N ALA A 283 -26.92 19.20 -2.78
CA ALA A 283 -26.61 18.93 -1.38
C ALA A 283 -25.84 20.09 -0.74
N LYS A 284 -24.83 20.64 -1.42
CA LYS A 284 -24.09 21.83 -0.96
C LYS A 284 -25.00 23.05 -0.85
N LEU A 285 -25.90 23.27 -1.81
CA LEU A 285 -26.88 24.36 -1.76
C LEU A 285 -27.86 24.16 -0.61
N ALA A 286 -28.41 22.96 -0.42
CA ALA A 286 -29.31 22.66 0.70
C ALA A 286 -28.62 22.87 2.05
N ARG A 287 -27.36 22.41 2.20
CA ARG A 287 -26.55 22.65 3.41
C ARG A 287 -26.27 24.14 3.63
N SER A 288 -25.92 24.87 2.57
CA SER A 288 -25.65 26.32 2.59
C SER A 288 -26.88 27.14 2.97
N VAL A 289 -28.06 26.80 2.45
CA VAL A 289 -29.35 27.44 2.79
C VAL A 289 -29.70 27.24 4.27
N THR A 290 -29.24 26.16 4.89
CA THR A 290 -29.52 25.83 6.31
C THR A 290 -28.50 26.44 7.29
N ARG A 291 -27.46 27.16 6.81
CA ARG A 291 -26.37 27.70 7.65
C ARG A 291 -26.79 28.70 8.74
N GLY A 292 -28.02 29.22 8.71
CA GLY A 292 -28.52 30.22 9.66
C GLY A 292 -29.50 29.73 10.73
N VAL A 293 -30.06 28.52 10.61
CA VAL A 293 -31.06 27.98 11.55
C VAL A 293 -30.55 26.64 12.09
N ILE A 294 -29.78 26.71 13.18
CA ILE A 294 -29.24 25.52 13.85
C ILE A 294 -30.08 25.22 15.08
N ASP A 295 -31.02 24.27 14.94
CA ASP A 295 -31.73 23.71 16.08
C ASP A 295 -30.87 22.58 16.71
N ARG A 296 -30.24 22.88 17.85
CA ARG A 296 -29.39 21.93 18.59
C ARG A 296 -30.21 20.85 19.29
N GLU A 297 -31.52 21.06 19.47
CA GLU A 297 -32.42 20.13 20.15
C GLU A 297 -33.22 19.26 19.17
N LEU A 298 -32.98 19.43 17.86
CA LEU A 298 -33.66 18.67 16.81
C LEU A 298 -33.43 17.16 16.98
N LYS A 299 -34.52 16.42 17.18
CA LYS A 299 -34.51 14.96 17.32
C LYS A 299 -35.19 14.28 16.11
N PRO A 300 -34.64 13.18 15.59
CA PRO A 300 -35.26 12.44 14.50
C PRO A 300 -36.58 11.81 14.94
N ASN A 301 -37.58 11.82 14.05
CA ASN A 301 -38.84 11.11 14.24
C ASN A 301 -38.65 9.58 14.10
N SER A 302 -39.72 8.77 14.24
CA SER A 302 -39.62 7.31 14.20
C SER A 302 -39.11 6.76 12.86
N GLU A 303 -39.45 7.39 11.74
CA GLU A 303 -39.03 6.96 10.42
C GLU A 303 -37.57 7.36 10.15
N GLU A 304 -37.19 8.58 10.52
CA GLU A 304 -35.81 9.08 10.43
C GLU A 304 -34.86 8.28 11.30
N ARG A 305 -35.29 7.89 12.51
CA ARG A 305 -34.53 6.97 13.38
C ARG A 305 -34.29 5.62 12.71
N ARG A 306 -35.31 5.07 12.04
CA ARG A 306 -35.18 3.80 11.29
C ARG A 306 -34.20 3.93 10.13
N ARG A 307 -34.26 5.05 9.39
CA ARG A 307 -33.33 5.33 8.29
C ARG A 307 -31.89 5.53 8.77
N ILE A 308 -31.69 6.29 9.86
CA ILE A 308 -30.37 6.43 10.50
C ILE A 308 -29.85 5.04 10.93
N ALA A 309 -30.67 4.25 11.62
CA ALA A 309 -30.26 2.91 12.05
C ALA A 309 -29.87 1.99 10.87
N ALA A 310 -30.56 2.11 9.73
CA ALA A 310 -30.17 1.38 8.51
C ALA A 310 -28.81 1.85 7.96
N VAL A 311 -28.54 3.15 7.98
CA VAL A 311 -27.24 3.71 7.57
C VAL A 311 -26.11 3.27 8.49
N LEU A 312 -26.34 3.24 9.81
CA LEU A 312 -25.33 2.82 10.78
C LEU A 312 -24.98 1.33 10.70
N ARG A 313 -25.87 0.50 10.14
CA ARG A 313 -25.60 -0.93 9.87
C ARG A 313 -24.79 -1.17 8.59
N LEU A 314 -24.56 -0.14 7.77
CA LEU A 314 -23.78 -0.31 6.56
C LEU A 314 -22.31 -0.61 6.90
N PRO A 315 -21.65 -1.52 6.18
CA PRO A 315 -20.24 -1.83 6.39
C PRO A 315 -19.34 -0.58 6.34
N PRO A 316 -18.21 -0.55 7.07
CA PRO A 316 -17.25 0.56 7.09
C PRO A 316 -16.95 1.17 5.72
N ASN A 317 -16.44 0.37 4.78
CA ASN A 317 -16.00 0.77 3.44
C ASN A 317 -17.13 1.16 2.45
N LYS A 318 -18.41 1.03 2.82
CA LYS A 318 -19.50 1.32 1.88
C LYS A 318 -19.68 2.83 1.73
N PRO A 319 -19.62 3.38 0.50
CA PRO A 319 -19.82 4.81 0.30
C PRO A 319 -21.25 5.21 0.69
N LEU A 320 -21.38 6.37 1.35
CA LEU A 320 -22.67 6.90 1.77
C LEU A 320 -23.31 7.71 0.64
N GLN A 321 -24.57 7.41 0.34
CA GLN A 321 -25.39 8.18 -0.59
C GLN A 321 -25.66 9.61 -0.09
N ALA A 322 -25.93 10.54 -1.00
CA ALA A 322 -26.16 11.95 -0.68
C ALA A 322 -27.28 12.17 0.34
N GLU A 323 -28.38 11.43 0.23
CA GLU A 323 -29.51 11.48 1.18
C GLU A 323 -29.10 11.05 2.59
N ALA A 324 -28.34 9.96 2.70
CA ALA A 324 -27.83 9.47 3.98
C ALA A 324 -26.87 10.48 4.61
N LYS A 325 -25.96 11.07 3.81
CA LYS A 325 -25.05 12.14 4.25
C LYS A 325 -25.83 13.35 4.77
N ALA A 326 -26.88 13.78 4.07
CA ALA A 326 -27.72 14.90 4.49
C ALA A 326 -28.50 14.60 5.78
N LEU A 327 -29.00 13.37 5.92
CA LEU A 327 -29.73 12.91 7.11
C LEU A 327 -28.84 12.92 8.36
N LEU A 328 -27.63 12.36 8.27
CA LEU A 328 -26.66 12.35 9.38
C LEU A 328 -26.22 13.77 9.74
N TRP A 329 -25.92 14.60 8.74
CA TRP A 329 -25.55 16.00 8.97
C TRP A 329 -26.67 16.77 9.67
N ARG A 330 -27.94 16.60 9.25
CA ARG A 330 -29.10 17.27 9.87
C ARG A 330 -29.24 16.95 11.35
N PHE A 331 -29.04 15.69 11.75
CA PHE A 331 -29.24 15.23 13.13
C PHE A 331 -27.94 15.13 13.97
N ARG A 332 -26.82 15.66 13.47
CA ARG A 332 -25.48 15.55 14.08
C ARG A 332 -25.41 15.80 15.59
N PHE A 333 -26.13 16.79 16.12
CA PHE A 333 -26.14 17.09 17.57
C PHE A 333 -26.80 15.99 18.40
N SER A 334 -27.84 15.34 17.87
CA SER A 334 -28.51 14.22 18.54
C SER A 334 -27.72 12.91 18.45
N LEU A 335 -26.77 12.82 17.52
CA LEU A 335 -25.96 11.63 17.28
C LEU A 335 -24.68 11.57 18.13
N VAL A 336 -24.31 12.66 18.81
CA VAL A 336 -23.09 12.75 19.63
C VAL A 336 -23.02 11.65 20.70
N SER A 337 -24.17 11.20 21.22
CA SER A 337 -24.24 10.10 22.19
C SER A 337 -24.17 8.70 21.57
N GLU A 338 -24.33 8.56 20.25
CA GLU A 338 -24.33 7.29 19.52
C GLU A 338 -22.92 6.96 19.03
N LYS A 339 -22.26 6.01 19.69
CA LYS A 339 -20.85 5.65 19.41
C LYS A 339 -20.64 5.22 17.97
N ARG A 340 -21.54 4.37 17.45
CA ARG A 340 -21.46 3.78 16.10
C ARG A 340 -21.70 4.79 14.98
N ALA A 341 -22.16 6.00 15.31
CA ALA A 341 -22.46 7.03 14.34
C ALA A 341 -21.24 7.87 13.96
N LEU A 342 -20.15 7.87 14.73
CA LEU A 342 -19.03 8.79 14.50
C LEU A 342 -18.41 8.59 13.12
N THR A 343 -18.01 7.37 12.75
CA THR A 343 -17.29 7.12 11.49
C THR A 343 -18.17 7.47 10.28
N LYS A 344 -19.47 7.14 10.33
CA LYS A 344 -20.45 7.53 9.31
C LYS A 344 -20.70 9.03 9.25
N PHE A 345 -20.75 9.70 10.40
CA PHE A 345 -20.86 11.15 10.47
C PHE A 345 -19.63 11.82 9.84
N LEU A 346 -18.42 11.41 10.18
CA LEU A 346 -17.19 12.01 9.64
C LEU A 346 -17.04 11.78 8.13
N LYS A 347 -17.61 10.70 7.57
CA LYS A 347 -17.75 10.45 6.13
C LYS A 347 -18.75 11.38 5.42
N CYS A 348 -19.63 12.06 6.16
CA CYS A 348 -20.61 12.99 5.60
C CYS A 348 -20.13 14.45 5.55
N VAL A 349 -19.07 14.77 6.30
CA VAL A 349 -18.49 16.12 6.44
C VAL A 349 -17.72 16.50 5.18
N ASP A 350 -17.96 17.71 4.66
CA ASP A 350 -17.07 18.28 3.66
C ASP A 350 -15.89 18.97 4.35
N TRP A 351 -14.77 18.25 4.48
CA TRP A 351 -13.56 18.77 5.13
C TRP A 351 -12.86 19.91 4.35
N SER A 352 -13.26 20.17 3.11
CA SER A 352 -12.80 21.35 2.36
C SER A 352 -13.50 22.64 2.80
N ASP A 353 -14.65 22.51 3.47
CA ASP A 353 -15.41 23.62 4.00
C ASP A 353 -14.99 23.94 5.44
N ALA A 354 -14.42 25.13 5.65
CA ALA A 354 -13.88 25.53 6.95
C ALA A 354 -14.94 25.55 8.07
N GLN A 355 -16.20 25.89 7.77
CA GLN A 355 -17.26 25.94 8.77
C GLN A 355 -17.75 24.53 9.15
N GLU A 356 -17.96 23.66 8.15
CA GLU A 356 -18.33 22.27 8.43
C GLU A 356 -17.22 21.53 9.17
N ALA A 357 -15.97 21.69 8.72
CA ALA A 357 -14.79 21.09 9.34
C ALA A 357 -14.65 21.52 10.81
N GLN A 358 -14.76 22.83 11.10
CA GLN A 358 -14.65 23.32 12.48
C GLN A 358 -15.78 22.78 13.37
N GLN A 359 -17.03 22.78 12.89
CA GLN A 359 -18.15 22.22 13.65
C GLN A 359 -18.01 20.71 13.87
N ALA A 360 -17.54 19.96 12.87
CA ALA A 360 -17.29 18.53 13.01
C ALA A 360 -16.19 18.26 14.04
N SER A 361 -15.09 19.02 14.03
CA SER A 361 -14.02 18.92 15.03
C SER A 361 -14.52 19.21 16.45
N GLU A 362 -15.35 20.24 16.65
CA GLU A 362 -15.95 20.56 17.96
C GLU A 362 -16.89 19.46 18.47
N LEU A 363 -17.70 18.88 17.57
CA LEU A 363 -18.60 17.78 17.91
C LEU A 363 -17.84 16.48 18.21
N MET A 364 -16.77 16.20 17.47
CA MET A 364 -15.94 15.01 17.66
C MET A 364 -15.30 14.98 19.06
N GLN A 365 -14.90 16.14 19.60
CA GLN A 365 -14.39 16.23 20.97
C GLN A 365 -15.44 15.95 22.05
N GLN A 366 -16.73 16.14 21.73
CA GLN A 366 -17.86 15.90 22.62
C GLN A 366 -18.48 14.51 22.41
N TRP A 367 -18.03 13.78 21.39
CA TRP A 367 -18.62 12.50 21.01
C TRP A 367 -18.42 11.45 22.10
N ALA A 368 -19.38 10.54 22.22
CA ALA A 368 -19.23 9.39 23.09
C ALA A 368 -17.96 8.60 22.72
N PRO A 369 -17.19 8.10 23.72
CA PRO A 369 -15.96 7.36 23.45
C PRO A 369 -16.20 6.18 22.51
N ILE A 370 -15.46 6.15 21.41
CA ILE A 370 -15.56 5.13 20.36
C ILE A 370 -14.80 3.86 20.71
N GLU A 371 -15.09 2.79 19.98
CA GLU A 371 -14.42 1.49 20.15
C GLU A 371 -13.13 1.41 19.29
N VAL A 372 -12.33 0.37 19.54
CA VAL A 372 -11.07 0.16 18.80
C VAL A 372 -11.33 -0.06 17.31
N ALA A 373 -12.42 -0.76 16.96
CA ALA A 373 -12.80 -1.00 15.57
C ALA A 373 -13.04 0.33 14.81
N ASP A 374 -13.72 1.27 15.44
CA ASP A 374 -13.99 2.60 14.90
C ASP A 374 -12.69 3.41 14.80
N ALA A 375 -11.84 3.40 15.83
CA ALA A 375 -10.55 4.09 15.81
C ALA A 375 -9.63 3.57 14.69
N LEU A 376 -9.61 2.26 14.45
CA LEU A 376 -8.88 1.66 13.33
C LEU A 376 -9.50 2.04 11.97
N GLU A 377 -10.83 2.13 11.87
CA GLU A 377 -11.51 2.64 10.67
C GLU A 377 -11.08 4.08 10.37
N LEU A 378 -11.00 4.95 11.39
CA LEU A 378 -10.57 6.35 11.25
C LEU A 378 -9.11 6.51 10.81
N LEU A 379 -8.30 5.45 10.90
CA LEU A 379 -6.92 5.42 10.38
C LEU A 379 -6.82 4.90 8.96
N SER A 380 -7.94 4.53 8.33
CA SER A 380 -7.96 4.00 6.97
C SER A 380 -7.77 5.05 5.88
N PRO A 381 -7.63 4.63 4.60
CA PRO A 381 -7.54 5.56 3.46
C PRO A 381 -8.73 6.51 3.30
N ASP A 382 -9.90 6.14 3.87
CA ASP A 382 -11.13 6.93 3.79
C ASP A 382 -11.00 8.28 4.52
N PHE A 383 -10.10 8.38 5.50
CA PHE A 383 -9.96 9.54 6.37
C PHE A 383 -8.56 10.16 6.26
N LYS A 384 -8.51 11.30 5.55
CA LYS A 384 -7.27 12.06 5.29
C LYS A 384 -7.07 13.24 6.25
N ASN A 385 -8.11 13.64 6.98
CA ASN A 385 -8.05 14.79 7.87
C ASN A 385 -7.23 14.48 9.13
N ASP A 386 -6.24 15.33 9.43
CA ASP A 386 -5.30 15.13 10.53
C ASP A 386 -5.96 15.16 11.92
N GLU A 387 -7.01 15.96 12.12
CA GLU A 387 -7.75 16.01 13.39
C GLU A 387 -8.56 14.72 13.64
N VAL A 388 -9.15 14.14 12.58
CA VAL A 388 -9.83 12.84 12.67
C VAL A 388 -8.85 11.74 13.07
N ARG A 389 -7.68 11.71 12.43
CA ARG A 389 -6.62 10.73 12.75
C ARG A 389 -6.06 10.97 14.14
N ALA A 390 -5.95 12.22 14.58
CA ALA A 390 -5.55 12.57 15.96
C ALA A 390 -6.51 11.99 16.99
N HIS A 391 -7.82 12.09 16.76
CA HIS A 391 -8.84 11.53 17.64
C HIS A 391 -8.76 9.98 17.72
N ALA A 392 -8.50 9.33 16.59
CA ALA A 392 -8.26 7.89 16.54
C ALA A 392 -7.05 7.48 17.39
N VAL A 393 -5.91 8.19 17.23
CA VAL A 393 -4.69 7.95 18.02
C VAL A 393 -4.94 8.17 19.51
N ALA A 394 -5.68 9.22 19.90
CA ALA A 394 -6.03 9.48 21.30
C ALA A 394 -6.85 8.31 21.92
N THR A 395 -7.73 7.70 21.13
CA THR A 395 -8.49 6.52 21.58
C THR A 395 -7.58 5.30 21.78
N LEU A 396 -6.64 5.07 20.85
CA LEU A 396 -5.69 3.96 20.93
C LEU A 396 -4.67 4.14 22.07
N GLN A 397 -4.32 5.38 22.43
CA GLN A 397 -3.43 5.67 23.55
C GLN A 397 -3.94 5.16 24.90
N ALA A 398 -5.25 5.05 25.06
CA ALA A 398 -5.88 4.55 26.29
C ALA A 398 -5.84 3.01 26.41
N LYS A 399 -5.36 2.30 25.39
CA LYS A 399 -5.30 0.82 25.37
C LYS A 399 -3.97 0.31 25.89
N ASP A 400 -3.98 -0.90 26.45
CA ASP A 400 -2.78 -1.58 26.92
C ASP A 400 -1.94 -2.10 25.75
N ASP A 401 -0.66 -2.41 26.02
CA ASP A 401 0.27 -2.86 24.97
C ASP A 401 -0.09 -4.23 24.42
N ASP A 402 -0.62 -5.13 25.25
CA ASP A 402 -0.97 -6.49 24.83
C ASP A 402 -2.12 -6.47 23.82
N GLU A 403 -3.13 -5.63 24.05
CA GLU A 403 -4.21 -5.39 23.09
C GLU A 403 -3.68 -4.72 21.80
N LEU A 404 -2.81 -3.71 21.91
CA LEU A 404 -2.27 -3.02 20.74
C LEU A 404 -1.37 -3.90 19.87
N LEU A 405 -0.66 -4.87 20.46
CA LEU A 405 0.17 -5.83 19.72
C LEU A 405 -0.66 -6.65 18.72
N TYR A 406 -1.94 -6.93 18.99
CA TYR A 406 -2.84 -7.60 18.03
C TYR A 406 -3.09 -6.77 16.77
N TYR A 407 -2.97 -5.45 16.84
CA TYR A 407 -3.24 -4.53 15.73
C TYR A 407 -1.96 -3.89 15.19
N LEU A 408 -0.79 -4.16 15.78
CA LEU A 408 0.46 -3.46 15.47
C LEU A 408 0.82 -3.56 13.98
N LEU A 409 0.61 -4.72 13.34
CA LEU A 409 0.84 -4.84 11.90
C LEU A 409 -0.03 -3.83 11.12
N GLN A 410 -1.32 -3.75 11.42
CA GLN A 410 -2.25 -2.85 10.74
C GLN A 410 -1.98 -1.38 11.08
N LEU A 411 -1.51 -1.08 12.31
CA LEU A 411 -1.08 0.26 12.68
C LEU A 411 0.19 0.70 11.92
N VAL A 412 1.13 -0.23 11.68
CA VAL A 412 2.27 0.02 10.80
C VAL A 412 1.81 0.26 9.36
N GLN A 413 0.86 -0.53 8.85
CA GLN A 413 0.30 -0.29 7.51
C GLN A 413 -0.48 1.02 7.43
N ALA A 414 -1.16 1.44 8.50
CA ALA A 414 -1.90 2.70 8.56
C ALA A 414 -0.98 3.93 8.41
N LEU A 415 0.32 3.81 8.72
CA LEU A 415 1.31 4.86 8.46
C LEU A 415 1.40 5.21 6.96
N ARG A 416 1.03 4.31 6.04
CA ARG A 416 0.98 4.58 4.60
C ARG A 416 0.01 5.73 4.26
N PHE A 417 -1.06 5.88 5.05
CA PHE A 417 -2.13 6.84 4.79
C PHE A 417 -1.93 8.18 5.50
N GLU A 418 -0.83 8.35 6.24
CA GLU A 418 -0.48 9.61 6.88
C GLU A 418 -0.05 10.67 5.85
N ALA A 419 -0.40 11.93 6.13
CA ALA A 419 -0.02 13.06 5.28
C ALA A 419 1.47 13.41 5.39
N PHE A 420 2.09 13.13 6.55
CA PHE A 420 3.47 13.48 6.87
C PHE A 420 4.17 12.31 7.56
N ASP A 421 5.50 12.24 7.45
CA ASP A 421 6.28 11.14 8.05
C ASP A 421 6.31 11.24 9.58
N ASP A 422 6.40 12.46 10.13
CA ASP A 422 6.32 12.72 11.57
C ASP A 422 4.86 12.97 12.02
N SER A 423 4.01 11.97 11.79
CA SER A 423 2.59 12.00 12.13
C SER A 423 2.32 11.71 13.61
N ARG A 424 1.09 11.95 14.07
CA ARG A 424 0.67 11.57 15.44
C ARG A 424 0.72 10.06 15.65
N LEU A 425 0.36 9.28 14.64
CA LEU A 425 0.45 7.82 14.68
C LEU A 425 1.92 7.36 14.80
N ALA A 426 2.83 7.95 14.01
CA ALA A 426 4.26 7.63 14.08
C ALA A 426 4.84 7.91 15.47
N ARG A 427 4.59 9.11 16.03
CA ARG A 427 5.04 9.48 17.39
C ARG A 427 4.43 8.57 18.46
N PHE A 428 3.16 8.18 18.32
CA PHE A 428 2.50 7.25 19.22
C PHE A 428 3.19 5.88 19.23
N LEU A 429 3.41 5.27 18.06
CA LEU A 429 4.06 3.96 17.94
C LEU A 429 5.48 3.98 18.49
N VAL A 430 6.27 5.02 18.15
CA VAL A 430 7.63 5.21 18.66
C VAL A 430 7.63 5.42 20.18
N GLY A 431 6.68 6.20 20.71
CA GLY A 431 6.53 6.44 22.13
C GLY A 431 6.22 5.18 22.93
N ARG A 432 5.31 4.33 22.44
CA ARG A 432 4.99 3.02 23.06
C ARG A 432 6.19 2.07 22.98
N ALA A 433 6.85 2.01 21.82
CA ALA A 433 8.04 1.19 21.63
C ALA A 433 9.19 1.56 22.60
N ALA A 434 9.38 2.85 22.91
CA ALA A 434 10.40 3.27 23.86
C ALA A 434 10.18 2.74 25.29
N ALA A 435 8.92 2.45 25.66
CA ALA A 435 8.55 1.94 26.99
C ALA A 435 8.43 0.40 27.03
N ASN A 436 8.18 -0.26 25.90
CA ASN A 436 7.91 -1.69 25.83
C ASN A 436 8.87 -2.42 24.87
N PRO A 437 9.79 -3.26 25.40
CA PRO A 437 10.77 -4.02 24.60
C PRO A 437 10.16 -4.91 23.51
N ALA A 438 9.05 -5.60 23.80
CA ALA A 438 8.41 -6.47 22.82
C ALA A 438 7.80 -5.65 21.67
N PHE A 439 7.14 -4.55 22.02
CA PHE A 439 6.59 -3.60 21.05
C PHE A 439 7.67 -3.00 20.14
N ALA A 440 8.82 -2.61 20.70
CA ALA A 440 9.95 -2.11 19.93
C ALA A 440 10.52 -3.14 18.95
N ILE A 441 10.68 -4.40 19.38
CA ILE A 441 11.21 -5.46 18.54
C ILE A 441 10.24 -5.79 17.39
N PHE A 442 8.93 -5.91 17.66
CA PHE A 442 7.96 -6.13 16.60
C PHE A 442 7.84 -4.93 15.65
N LEU A 443 7.81 -3.70 16.17
CA LEU A 443 7.79 -2.49 15.35
C LEU A 443 9.01 -2.41 14.44
N HIS A 444 10.19 -2.79 14.95
CA HIS A 444 11.41 -2.88 14.14
C HIS A 444 11.22 -3.82 12.95
N TRP A 445 10.79 -5.07 13.19
CA TRP A 445 10.66 -6.06 12.12
C TRP A 445 9.58 -5.70 11.11
N TYR A 446 8.44 -5.15 11.56
CA TYR A 446 7.35 -4.76 10.66
C TYR A 446 7.72 -3.57 9.78
N LEU A 447 8.48 -2.60 10.31
CA LEU A 447 9.04 -1.53 9.47
C LEU A 447 10.13 -2.09 8.55
N PHE A 448 10.93 -3.04 9.03
CA PHE A 448 12.06 -3.57 8.27
C PHE A 448 11.62 -4.29 6.99
N THR A 449 10.55 -5.07 7.07
CA THR A 449 9.98 -5.81 5.93
C THR A 449 9.38 -4.91 4.85
N GLU A 450 9.20 -3.63 5.15
CA GLU A 450 8.58 -2.64 4.26
C GLU A 450 9.61 -1.68 3.63
N TRP A 451 10.90 -1.79 3.97
CA TRP A 451 11.93 -0.86 3.48
C TRP A 451 12.09 -0.85 1.97
N GLU A 452 11.88 -2.01 1.33
CA GLU A 452 12.00 -2.18 -0.12
C GLU A 452 10.73 -1.74 -0.88
N ASP A 453 9.67 -1.36 -0.16
CA ASP A 453 8.44 -0.85 -0.77
C ASP A 453 8.71 0.52 -1.45
N PRO A 454 8.46 0.68 -2.77
CA PRO A 454 8.79 1.93 -3.47
C PRO A 454 8.02 3.16 -2.99
N GLU A 455 6.82 2.98 -2.42
CA GLU A 455 5.95 4.07 -1.99
C GLU A 455 6.08 4.33 -0.48
N PHE A 456 6.16 3.26 0.31
CA PHE A 456 6.16 3.34 1.78
C PHE A 456 7.55 3.27 2.41
N GLY A 457 8.54 2.69 1.73
CA GLY A 457 9.86 2.39 2.31
C GLY A 457 10.59 3.62 2.85
N GLY A 458 10.46 4.78 2.18
CA GLY A 458 11.03 6.04 2.67
C GLY A 458 10.45 6.48 4.03
N ARG A 459 9.13 6.36 4.21
CA ARG A 459 8.45 6.67 5.47
C ARG A 459 8.76 5.63 6.54
N ALA A 460 8.73 4.34 6.19
CA ALA A 460 9.10 3.26 7.12
C ALA A 460 10.52 3.49 7.70
N SER A 461 11.46 3.89 6.84
CA SER A 461 12.83 4.29 7.23
C SER A 461 12.87 5.47 8.20
N ALA A 462 12.06 6.51 7.95
CA ALA A 462 12.00 7.70 8.80
C ALA A 462 11.43 7.37 10.19
N VAL A 463 10.37 6.56 10.26
CA VAL A 463 9.77 6.11 11.52
C VAL A 463 10.73 5.18 12.28
N HIS A 464 11.44 4.29 11.58
CA HIS A 464 12.49 3.46 12.21
C HIS A 464 13.63 4.32 12.78
N SER A 465 14.06 5.36 12.07
CA SER A 465 15.06 6.30 12.58
C SER A 465 14.56 6.98 13.87
N GLY A 466 13.27 7.32 13.93
CA GLY A 466 12.61 7.80 15.14
C GLY A 466 12.65 6.78 16.29
N LEU A 467 12.37 5.50 16.01
CA LEU A 467 12.49 4.40 16.97
C LEU A 467 13.90 4.29 17.54
N VAL A 468 14.94 4.30 16.70
CA VAL A 468 16.34 4.22 17.14
C VAL A 468 16.69 5.38 18.07
N ASN A 469 16.29 6.60 17.71
CA ASN A 469 16.51 7.78 18.55
C ASN A 469 15.76 7.70 19.89
N ALA A 470 14.53 7.19 19.88
CA ALA A 470 13.75 7.02 21.11
C ALA A 470 14.36 5.96 22.03
N LEU A 471 14.84 4.84 21.49
CA LEU A 471 15.56 3.81 22.26
C LEU A 471 16.86 4.34 22.85
N ALA A 472 17.63 5.14 22.10
CA ALA A 472 18.81 5.81 22.63
C ALA A 472 18.47 6.80 23.77
N GLY A 473 17.29 7.42 23.73
CA GLY A 473 16.77 8.28 24.78
C GLY A 473 16.19 7.55 26.00
N ALA A 474 15.87 6.26 25.89
CA ALA A 474 15.21 5.45 26.93
C ALA A 474 16.18 4.82 27.96
N GLY A 475 17.43 5.30 28.00
CA GLY A 475 18.45 4.84 28.94
C GLY A 475 18.87 3.38 28.74
N ARG A 476 19.28 2.71 29.82
CA ARG A 476 19.86 1.35 29.75
C ARG A 476 18.95 0.31 29.11
N VAL A 477 17.63 0.40 29.37
CA VAL A 477 16.66 -0.55 28.82
C VAL A 477 16.60 -0.38 27.30
N GLY A 478 16.48 0.86 26.81
CA GLY A 478 16.47 1.14 25.38
C GLY A 478 17.76 0.72 24.67
N GLU A 479 18.92 0.98 25.27
CA GLU A 479 20.21 0.50 24.75
C GLU A 479 20.27 -1.03 24.67
N ALA A 480 19.78 -1.73 25.68
CA ALA A 480 19.72 -3.19 25.69
C ALA A 480 18.78 -3.74 24.61
N VAL A 481 17.62 -3.11 24.40
CA VAL A 481 16.67 -3.48 23.33
C VAL A 481 17.30 -3.25 21.96
N TRP A 482 17.97 -2.12 21.74
CA TRP A 482 18.66 -1.84 20.48
C TRP A 482 19.80 -2.84 20.21
N LEU A 483 20.58 -3.19 21.24
CA LEU A 483 21.58 -4.26 21.14
C LEU A 483 20.94 -5.60 20.77
N ALA A 484 19.77 -5.90 21.34
CA ALA A 484 19.01 -7.11 21.04
C ALA A 484 18.59 -7.15 19.57
N ILE A 485 18.03 -6.06 19.05
CA ILE A 485 17.65 -5.91 17.64
C ILE A 485 18.84 -6.18 16.72
N ARG A 486 19.99 -5.54 16.98
CA ARG A 486 21.21 -5.75 16.18
C ARG A 486 21.65 -7.21 16.16
N ARG A 487 21.69 -7.86 17.32
CA ARG A 487 22.02 -9.29 17.42
C ARG A 487 21.03 -10.19 16.69
N GLN A 488 19.74 -9.83 16.67
CA GLN A 488 18.75 -10.56 15.88
C GLN A 488 19.02 -10.40 14.38
N THR A 489 19.32 -9.19 13.90
CA THR A 489 19.69 -8.94 12.50
C THR A 489 20.94 -9.72 12.08
N ASP A 490 21.96 -9.79 12.94
CA ASP A 490 23.18 -10.56 12.69
C ASP A 490 22.85 -12.08 12.61
N MET A 491 22.05 -12.60 13.53
CA MET A 491 21.56 -13.98 13.50
C MET A 491 20.82 -14.29 12.19
N MET A 492 19.90 -13.42 11.76
CA MET A 492 19.14 -13.62 10.53
C MET A 492 20.05 -13.61 9.29
N SER A 493 21.07 -12.75 9.28
CA SER A 493 22.06 -12.69 8.19
C SER A 493 22.85 -13.99 8.05
N GLN A 494 23.27 -14.60 9.17
CA GLN A 494 23.96 -15.89 9.16
C GLN A 494 23.04 -17.04 8.69
N LEU A 495 21.78 -17.05 9.13
CA LEU A 495 20.79 -18.03 8.66
C LEU A 495 20.51 -17.91 7.16
N ALA A 496 20.42 -16.67 6.65
CA ALA A 496 20.28 -16.40 5.22
C ALA A 496 21.48 -16.91 4.42
N TYR A 497 22.71 -16.71 4.93
CA TYR A 497 23.92 -17.24 4.32
C TYR A 497 23.90 -18.78 4.24
N ILE A 498 23.57 -19.46 5.35
CA ILE A 498 23.44 -20.93 5.38
C ILE A 498 22.43 -21.40 4.32
N SER A 499 21.22 -20.84 4.31
CA SER A 499 20.18 -21.26 3.35
C SER A 499 20.60 -21.02 1.90
N LYS A 500 21.26 -19.89 1.61
CA LYS A 500 21.79 -19.59 0.27
C LYS A 500 22.83 -20.62 -0.17
N GLU A 501 23.78 -20.97 0.69
CA GLU A 501 24.80 -21.98 0.37
C GLU A 501 24.16 -23.34 0.09
N LEU A 502 23.25 -23.80 0.96
CA LEU A 502 22.56 -25.08 0.79
C LEU A 502 21.77 -25.16 -0.52
N LYS A 503 21.11 -24.07 -0.92
CA LYS A 503 20.34 -23.99 -2.18
C LYS A 503 21.26 -23.95 -3.40
N MET A 504 22.36 -23.20 -3.36
CA MET A 504 23.32 -23.11 -4.47
C MET A 504 23.97 -24.46 -4.76
N SER A 505 24.26 -25.27 -3.74
CA SER A 505 24.85 -26.59 -3.91
C SER A 505 23.86 -27.69 -4.35
N ARG A 506 22.55 -27.40 -4.42
CA ARG A 506 21.48 -28.33 -4.84
C ARG A 506 21.51 -29.68 -4.09
N PHE A 507 21.83 -29.66 -2.80
CA PHE A 507 21.90 -30.88 -2.01
C PHE A 507 20.53 -31.53 -1.81
N LYS A 508 20.50 -32.86 -1.69
CA LYS A 508 19.36 -33.56 -1.07
C LYS A 508 19.29 -33.19 0.41
N ALA A 509 18.09 -33.21 1.00
CA ALA A 509 17.84 -32.76 2.38
C ALA A 509 18.76 -33.40 3.45
N THR A 510 19.12 -34.68 3.28
CA THR A 510 20.06 -35.37 4.20
C THR A 510 21.47 -34.75 4.14
N ARG A 511 22.03 -34.59 2.95
CA ARG A 511 23.34 -33.95 2.75
C ARG A 511 23.32 -32.46 3.13
N ALA A 512 22.21 -31.78 2.85
CA ALA A 512 22.01 -30.39 3.28
C ALA A 512 22.02 -30.26 4.81
N THR A 513 21.46 -31.24 5.51
CA THR A 513 21.48 -31.29 6.99
C THR A 513 22.90 -31.45 7.50
N GLU A 514 23.67 -32.40 6.95
CA GLU A 514 25.09 -32.58 7.31
C GLU A 514 25.90 -31.29 7.07
N ARG A 515 25.74 -30.69 5.89
CA ARG A 515 26.46 -29.45 5.54
C ARG A 515 26.12 -28.30 6.47
N MET A 516 24.83 -28.08 6.78
CA MET A 516 24.43 -27.04 7.73
C MET A 516 25.04 -27.27 9.12
N ARG A 517 25.11 -28.53 9.58
CA ARG A 517 25.77 -28.87 10.85
C ARG A 517 27.26 -28.57 10.84
N GLU A 518 27.96 -28.85 9.73
CA GLU A 518 29.37 -28.46 9.55
C GLU A 518 29.54 -26.95 9.60
N MET A 519 28.60 -26.19 9.01
CA MET A 519 28.69 -24.72 8.96
C MET A 519 28.52 -24.07 10.34
N VAL A 520 27.72 -24.66 11.24
CA VAL A 520 27.46 -24.16 12.59
C VAL A 520 28.37 -24.81 13.66
N ALA A 521 29.21 -25.77 13.27
CA ALA A 521 30.20 -26.35 14.18
C ALA A 521 31.22 -25.29 14.65
N GLU A 522 31.97 -25.58 15.72
CA GLU A 522 32.91 -24.62 16.34
C GLU A 522 33.93 -24.02 15.34
N SER A 523 34.39 -24.81 14.36
CA SER A 523 35.31 -24.38 13.30
C SER A 523 34.61 -23.91 12.02
N GLY A 524 33.29 -23.86 12.00
CA GLY A 524 32.47 -23.51 10.84
C GLY A 524 32.33 -21.99 10.65
N PRO A 525 31.99 -21.54 9.44
CA PRO A 525 31.78 -20.12 9.12
C PRO A 525 30.64 -19.44 9.90
N CYS A 526 29.73 -20.21 10.51
CA CYS A 526 28.60 -19.70 11.30
C CYS A 526 28.64 -20.22 12.74
N SER A 527 29.83 -20.46 13.30
CA SER A 527 30.04 -20.96 14.66
C SER A 527 29.44 -20.04 15.73
N GLU A 528 29.33 -18.73 15.46
CA GLU A 528 28.69 -17.76 16.34
C GLU A 528 27.24 -18.12 16.68
N LEU A 529 26.53 -18.80 15.78
CA LEU A 529 25.16 -19.24 16.05
C LEU A 529 25.08 -20.25 17.20
N ALA A 530 26.12 -21.05 17.42
CA ALA A 530 26.16 -22.04 18.50
C ALA A 530 26.38 -21.39 19.88
N ALA A 531 26.93 -20.17 19.93
CA ALA A 531 27.23 -19.44 21.17
C ALA A 531 26.37 -18.18 21.39
N LEU A 532 25.42 -17.91 20.48
CA LEU A 532 24.65 -16.67 20.48
C LEU A 532 23.82 -16.50 21.77
N ARG A 533 23.59 -15.24 22.16
CA ARG A 533 22.60 -14.86 23.17
C ARG A 533 21.72 -13.73 22.65
N VAL A 534 20.50 -14.06 22.26
CA VAL A 534 19.58 -13.14 21.58
C VAL A 534 18.13 -13.45 21.96
N PRO A 535 17.25 -12.46 22.16
CA PRO A 535 15.82 -12.73 22.23
C PRO A 535 15.33 -13.36 20.93
N LEU A 536 14.40 -14.31 21.03
CA LEU A 536 13.73 -14.87 19.87
C LEU A 536 12.89 -13.78 19.18
N PRO A 537 13.06 -13.51 17.87
CA PRO A 537 12.25 -12.51 17.16
C PRO A 537 10.73 -12.77 17.23
N LEU A 538 10.32 -14.05 17.12
CA LEU A 538 8.92 -14.47 17.23
C LEU A 538 8.30 -14.24 18.62
N GLN A 539 9.14 -14.27 19.66
CA GLN A 539 8.71 -14.14 21.05
C GLN A 539 9.79 -13.43 21.87
N PRO A 540 9.79 -12.09 21.89
CA PRO A 540 10.86 -11.28 22.48
C PRO A 540 11.14 -11.52 23.96
N SER A 541 10.23 -12.16 24.70
CA SER A 541 10.43 -12.56 26.09
C SER A 541 11.39 -13.75 26.27
N THR A 542 11.61 -14.54 25.21
CA THR A 542 12.39 -15.79 25.27
C THR A 542 13.83 -15.54 24.84
N LEU A 543 14.78 -15.77 25.75
CA LEU A 543 16.22 -15.67 25.44
C LEU A 543 16.75 -16.99 24.87
N LEU A 544 17.34 -16.93 23.68
CA LEU A 544 18.08 -18.04 23.09
C LEU A 544 19.53 -18.04 23.63
N GLU A 545 20.05 -19.22 23.92
CA GLU A 545 21.39 -19.48 24.46
C GLU A 545 22.20 -20.42 23.54
N GLY A 546 22.19 -20.13 22.24
CA GLY A 546 22.92 -20.89 21.24
C GLY A 546 22.07 -21.95 20.51
N LEU A 547 22.44 -22.20 19.25
CA LEU A 547 21.90 -23.28 18.44
C LEU A 547 22.46 -24.63 18.89
N LEU A 548 21.66 -25.70 18.76
CA LEU A 548 22.04 -27.10 18.97
C LEU A 548 22.19 -27.81 17.61
N PRO A 549 23.37 -27.81 16.97
CA PRO A 549 23.53 -28.25 15.59
C PRO A 549 23.04 -29.68 15.34
N GLN A 550 23.30 -30.59 16.28
CA GLN A 550 22.94 -32.01 16.18
C GLN A 550 21.42 -32.26 16.05
N ASP A 551 20.60 -31.33 16.54
CA ASP A 551 19.14 -31.45 16.54
C ASP A 551 18.50 -30.68 15.37
N CYS A 552 19.27 -29.87 14.65
CA CYS A 552 18.83 -29.14 13.46
C CYS A 552 18.74 -30.07 12.25
N THR A 553 17.73 -29.84 11.40
CA THR A 553 17.46 -30.67 10.20
C THR A 553 16.87 -29.85 9.06
N CYS A 554 17.17 -30.18 7.81
CA CYS A 554 16.49 -29.59 6.64
C CYS A 554 15.26 -30.41 6.24
N PHE A 555 14.14 -29.73 5.97
CA PHE A 555 12.92 -30.39 5.49
C PHE A 555 13.07 -30.86 4.04
N LYS A 556 12.39 -31.96 3.69
CA LYS A 556 12.28 -32.45 2.31
C LYS A 556 11.23 -31.63 1.55
N SER A 557 11.61 -30.42 1.11
CA SER A 557 10.76 -29.51 0.33
C SER A 557 11.61 -28.76 -0.71
N ALA A 558 10.96 -28.22 -1.76
CA ALA A 558 11.61 -27.48 -2.84
C ALA A 558 12.45 -26.29 -2.32
N GLN A 559 11.96 -25.59 -1.30
CA GLN A 559 12.64 -24.44 -0.70
C GLN A 559 13.66 -24.81 0.39
N LEU A 560 13.84 -26.11 0.69
CA LEU A 560 14.70 -26.63 1.77
C LEU A 560 14.62 -25.81 3.09
N PRO A 561 13.43 -25.61 3.70
CA PRO A 561 13.34 -24.93 5.01
C PRO A 561 14.18 -25.63 6.07
N ILE A 562 14.71 -24.85 7.01
CA ILE A 562 15.63 -25.35 8.04
C ILE A 562 14.90 -25.39 9.38
N LYS A 563 14.79 -26.58 9.99
CA LYS A 563 14.37 -26.73 11.39
C LYS A 563 15.57 -26.43 12.28
N LEU A 564 15.46 -25.35 13.05
CA LEU A 564 16.46 -24.88 14.00
C LEU A 564 16.01 -25.25 15.42
N VAL A 565 16.96 -25.77 16.21
CA VAL A 565 16.75 -26.09 17.62
C VAL A 565 17.73 -25.28 18.43
N PHE A 566 17.21 -24.40 19.27
CA PHE A 566 17.98 -23.55 20.17
C PHE A 566 17.85 -24.05 21.60
N LYS A 567 18.91 -23.84 22.39
CA LYS A 567 18.77 -23.81 23.84
C LYS A 567 18.08 -22.50 24.22
N ALA A 568 17.10 -22.55 25.13
CA ALA A 568 16.37 -21.38 25.60
C ALA A 568 16.53 -21.23 27.11
N ALA A 569 16.65 -19.99 27.58
CA ALA A 569 16.67 -19.69 28.99
C ALA A 569 15.33 -20.09 29.65
N PRO A 570 15.34 -20.61 30.89
CA PRO A 570 14.14 -21.08 31.55
C PRO A 570 13.22 -19.95 32.03
N GLN A 571 13.78 -18.76 32.24
CA GLN A 571 13.07 -17.57 32.71
C GLN A 571 12.99 -16.53 31.58
N PRO A 572 11.93 -15.71 31.55
CA PRO A 572 11.83 -14.61 30.61
C PRO A 572 12.95 -13.58 30.85
N ILE A 573 13.24 -12.80 29.82
CA ILE A 573 14.25 -11.73 29.91
C ILE A 573 13.78 -10.67 30.90
N ASP A 574 14.59 -10.43 31.94
CA ASP A 574 14.46 -9.25 32.78
C ASP A 574 15.23 -8.09 32.15
N TRP A 575 14.50 -7.26 31.40
CA TRP A 575 15.05 -6.08 30.71
C TRP A 575 15.57 -4.99 31.67
N THR A 576 15.24 -5.05 32.95
CA THR A 576 15.70 -4.06 33.95
C THR A 576 17.08 -4.39 34.52
N SER A 577 17.51 -5.65 34.37
CA SER A 577 18.82 -6.15 34.76
C SER A 577 19.96 -5.32 34.15
N PRO A 578 21.12 -5.16 34.83
CA PRO A 578 22.27 -4.44 34.28
C PRO A 578 22.80 -5.01 32.96
N ALA A 579 22.62 -6.31 32.74
CA ALA A 579 23.11 -7.00 31.56
C ALA A 579 22.12 -8.10 31.11
N PRO A 580 20.94 -7.73 30.57
CA PRO A 580 19.83 -8.66 30.31
C PRO A 580 20.18 -9.75 29.28
N LEU A 581 21.19 -9.49 28.44
CA LEU A 581 21.66 -10.38 27.37
C LEU A 581 23.04 -11.01 27.66
N ALA A 582 23.60 -10.84 28.86
CA ALA A 582 24.89 -11.44 29.24
C ALA A 582 24.71 -12.91 29.71
N GLY A 583 25.78 -13.71 29.60
CA GLY A 583 25.83 -15.06 30.16
C GLY A 583 25.93 -15.04 31.69
N SER A 584 25.45 -16.09 32.37
CA SER A 584 25.38 -16.16 33.85
C SER A 584 26.72 -15.92 34.57
N VAL A 585 27.85 -16.25 33.94
CA VAL A 585 29.21 -16.05 34.49
C VAL A 585 29.73 -14.62 34.27
N HIS A 586 29.24 -13.93 33.24
CA HIS A 586 29.63 -12.55 32.92
C HIS A 586 28.64 -11.50 33.45
N ALA A 587 27.41 -11.87 33.82
CA ALA A 587 26.43 -10.94 34.38
C ALA A 587 26.92 -10.28 35.69
N ALA A 588 27.61 -11.02 36.56
CA ALA A 588 28.19 -10.49 37.80
C ALA A 588 29.37 -9.54 37.54
N ALA A 589 30.23 -9.87 36.57
CA ALA A 589 31.38 -9.05 36.20
C ALA A 589 30.97 -7.80 35.38
N ALA A 590 29.97 -7.94 34.50
CA ALA A 590 29.42 -6.84 33.70
C ALA A 590 28.58 -5.88 34.56
N ALA A 591 27.84 -6.36 35.57
CA ALA A 591 27.16 -5.49 36.54
C ALA A 591 28.17 -4.64 37.35
N ALA A 592 29.34 -5.19 37.68
CA ALA A 592 30.42 -4.45 38.34
C ALA A 592 31.11 -3.44 37.39
N ALA A 593 31.26 -3.77 36.10
CA ALA A 593 31.87 -2.88 35.11
C ALA A 593 30.92 -1.76 34.61
N ALA A 594 29.61 -2.03 34.51
CA ALA A 594 28.60 -1.07 34.06
C ALA A 594 28.35 0.06 35.09
N ALA A 595 28.65 -0.17 36.37
CA ALA A 595 28.67 0.89 37.39
C ALA A 595 29.81 1.92 37.17
N ALA A 596 30.77 1.63 36.28
CA ALA A 596 32.00 2.40 36.14
C ALA A 596 32.16 3.17 34.79
N ALA A 597 31.23 3.07 33.83
CA ALA A 597 31.43 3.69 32.51
C ALA A 597 30.18 4.35 31.89
N ALA A 598 30.32 5.64 31.54
CA ALA A 598 29.45 6.44 30.68
C ALA A 598 30.13 6.62 29.29
N PRO A 599 29.40 7.01 28.21
CA PRO A 599 29.39 6.22 26.98
C PRO A 599 30.43 6.63 25.93
N LEU A 600 30.81 5.65 25.11
CA LEU A 600 31.62 5.79 23.90
C LEU A 600 30.85 5.25 22.70
N ALA A 601 30.75 6.09 21.67
CA ALA A 601 30.03 5.85 20.43
C ALA A 601 30.85 5.04 19.40
N ALA A 602 30.09 4.32 18.57
CA ALA A 602 30.33 3.91 17.18
C ALA A 602 31.51 2.98 16.82
N ALA A 603 31.18 1.84 16.20
CA ALA A 603 31.89 1.32 15.03
C ALA A 603 31.08 0.24 14.28
N GLY A 604 30.94 0.45 12.96
CA GLY A 604 31.01 -0.56 11.89
C GLY A 604 29.82 -1.52 11.67
N SER A 605 29.02 -1.28 10.62
CA SER A 605 28.33 -2.29 9.79
C SER A 605 27.75 -1.65 8.53
N ASN A 606 27.89 -2.32 7.38
CA ASN A 606 27.36 -1.93 6.07
C ASN A 606 25.83 -1.72 6.12
N TRP A 607 25.39 -0.47 6.08
CA TRP A 607 24.03 -0.04 5.78
C TRP A 607 24.13 1.11 4.77
N PRO A 608 23.20 1.26 3.80
CA PRO A 608 23.21 2.42 2.91
C PRO A 608 23.03 3.70 3.74
N ASP A 609 24.02 4.59 3.64
CA ASP A 609 24.16 5.81 4.42
C ASP A 609 22.93 6.74 4.31
N ALA A 610 22.14 6.84 5.38
CA ALA A 610 21.22 7.96 5.60
C ALA A 610 21.97 9.10 6.29
N ALA A 611 22.88 9.74 5.55
CA ALA A 611 23.57 10.95 5.99
C ALA A 611 22.99 12.18 5.27
N ALA A 612 22.06 12.90 5.91
CA ALA A 612 21.91 14.36 5.86
C ALA A 612 20.56 14.82 6.44
N ALA A 613 20.55 15.29 7.69
CA ALA A 613 19.82 16.48 8.16
C ALA A 613 19.82 16.53 9.69
N ALA A 614 20.87 17.13 10.27
CA ALA A 614 20.83 17.58 11.66
C ALA A 614 21.46 18.96 11.74
N SER A 615 20.62 19.98 11.88
CA SER A 615 21.02 21.29 12.39
C SER A 615 19.90 21.85 13.27
N GLY A 616 20.24 22.08 14.54
CA GLY A 616 19.68 23.20 15.31
C GLY A 616 18.48 22.91 16.22
N THR A 617 18.78 22.40 17.42
CA THR A 617 18.46 23.01 18.72
C THR A 617 17.13 23.75 18.90
N GLN A 618 16.20 23.15 19.67
CA GLN A 618 15.48 23.73 20.83
C GLN A 618 14.26 22.88 21.16
N LEU A 619 14.25 22.24 22.34
CA LEU A 619 13.07 21.98 23.19
C LEU A 619 13.49 21.10 24.38
N ARG A 620 14.21 21.72 25.32
CA ARG A 620 14.46 21.17 26.66
C ARG A 620 13.68 22.05 27.64
N SER A 621 12.40 21.73 27.84
CA SER A 621 11.58 22.17 28.99
C SER A 621 10.11 21.78 28.82
N GLN A 622 9.80 20.48 28.83
CA GLN A 622 8.41 20.01 29.08
C GLN A 622 8.27 18.54 29.49
N ALA A 623 9.35 17.88 29.94
CA ALA A 623 9.36 16.45 30.28
C ALA A 623 9.58 16.16 31.79
N ALA A 624 9.06 17.03 32.67
CA ALA A 624 9.31 16.91 34.12
C ALA A 624 8.04 16.84 35.00
N ALA A 625 6.85 16.58 34.43
CA ALA A 625 5.60 16.62 35.20
C ALA A 625 4.76 15.32 35.23
N ALA A 626 5.26 14.19 34.70
CA ALA A 626 4.46 12.96 34.57
C ALA A 626 4.98 11.74 35.37
N ALA A 627 5.72 11.94 36.46
CA ALA A 627 6.36 10.85 37.22
C ALA A 627 5.99 10.82 38.73
N ALA A 628 4.80 11.29 39.13
CA ALA A 628 4.43 11.40 40.55
C ALA A 628 3.02 10.90 40.90
N ALA A 629 2.53 9.83 40.25
CA ALA A 629 1.30 9.16 40.66
C ALA A 629 1.35 7.65 40.43
N ALA A 630 2.05 6.93 41.31
CA ALA A 630 1.94 5.48 41.43
C ALA A 630 2.04 5.10 42.91
N GLY A 631 0.89 4.77 43.50
CA GLY A 631 0.79 4.34 44.90
C GLY A 631 -0.63 3.93 45.24
N ASP A 632 -1.00 2.70 44.91
CA ASP A 632 -1.61 1.72 45.84
C ASP A 632 -1.98 0.45 45.06
N ALA A 633 -1.40 -0.68 45.48
CA ALA A 633 -1.67 -2.00 44.90
C ALA A 633 -2.82 -2.67 45.66
N SER A 634 -3.94 -2.91 44.97
CA SER A 634 -5.05 -3.73 45.48
C SER A 634 -4.90 -5.19 45.02
N PRO A 635 -5.50 -6.18 45.70
CA PRO A 635 -5.31 -7.60 45.39
C PRO A 635 -6.01 -8.01 44.09
N LEU A 636 -5.32 -8.83 43.29
CA LEU A 636 -5.71 -9.32 41.97
C LEU A 636 -7.01 -10.16 41.99
N SER A 637 -7.75 -10.08 40.89
CA SER A 637 -9.04 -10.75 40.68
C SER A 637 -8.89 -12.15 40.05
N GLY A 638 -9.90 -13.02 40.23
CA GLY A 638 -9.85 -14.44 39.81
C GLY A 638 -9.69 -14.69 38.30
N SER A 639 -9.96 -13.70 37.45
CA SER A 639 -9.72 -13.76 35.99
C SER A 639 -8.25 -13.67 35.61
N GLU A 640 -7.44 -12.95 36.39
CA GLU A 640 -5.99 -12.79 36.16
C GLU A 640 -5.23 -14.09 36.48
N GLN A 641 -5.75 -14.90 37.42
CA GLN A 641 -5.21 -16.22 37.74
C GLN A 641 -5.44 -17.24 36.61
N GLN A 642 -6.58 -17.16 35.91
CA GLN A 642 -6.85 -18.02 34.75
C GLN A 642 -6.03 -17.62 33.51
N GLN A 643 -5.80 -16.33 33.28
CA GLN A 643 -4.87 -15.85 32.24
C GLN A 643 -3.43 -16.27 32.52
N GLN A 644 -2.98 -16.21 33.78
CA GLN A 644 -1.65 -16.73 34.15
C GLN A 644 -1.51 -18.25 33.94
N GLN A 645 -2.58 -19.02 34.12
CA GLN A 645 -2.59 -20.46 33.81
C GLN A 645 -2.53 -20.76 32.30
N GLN A 646 -3.21 -19.99 31.46
CA GLN A 646 -3.12 -20.16 29.99
C GLN A 646 -1.75 -19.72 29.43
N GLN A 647 -1.14 -18.66 29.95
CA GLN A 647 0.23 -18.27 29.57
C GLN A 647 1.27 -19.32 29.99
N GLN A 648 0.99 -20.15 31.00
CA GLN A 648 1.89 -21.20 31.45
C GLN A 648 1.94 -22.41 30.49
N GLN A 649 0.93 -22.59 29.63
CA GLN A 649 0.82 -23.71 28.69
C GLN A 649 1.58 -23.52 27.36
N GLN A 650 2.09 -22.31 27.06
CA GLN A 650 2.91 -22.03 25.87
C GLN A 650 4.42 -21.98 26.17
N ARG A 651 4.88 -22.58 27.28
CA ARG A 651 6.31 -22.62 27.59
C ARG A 651 7.02 -23.64 26.70
N PRO A 652 8.22 -23.32 26.16
CA PRO A 652 9.05 -24.31 25.50
C PRO A 652 9.34 -25.45 26.47
N ALA A 653 8.82 -26.64 26.17
CA ALA A 653 9.08 -27.84 26.95
C ALA A 653 10.60 -28.06 27.01
N ALA A 654 11.13 -28.21 28.23
CA ALA A 654 12.50 -28.60 28.52
C ALA A 654 13.64 -27.63 28.09
N GLY A 655 13.41 -26.30 28.09
CA GLY A 655 14.50 -25.33 27.84
C GLY A 655 15.06 -25.39 26.41
N ARG A 656 14.26 -25.89 25.46
CA ARG A 656 14.57 -25.93 24.02
C ARG A 656 13.53 -25.14 23.24
N CYS A 657 13.97 -24.30 22.33
CA CYS A 657 13.11 -23.57 21.42
C CYS A 657 13.31 -24.10 19.99
N VAL A 658 12.21 -24.46 19.32
CA VAL A 658 12.26 -25.00 17.95
C VAL A 658 11.55 -24.05 17.00
N VAL A 659 12.24 -23.64 15.95
CA VAL A 659 11.70 -22.75 14.91
C VAL A 659 12.08 -23.27 13.53
N ILE A 660 11.34 -22.84 12.52
CA ILE A 660 11.64 -23.09 11.12
C ILE A 660 12.11 -21.79 10.52
N TYR A 661 13.28 -21.79 9.89
CA TYR A 661 13.72 -20.71 9.03
C TYR A 661 13.38 -21.03 7.57
N LYS A 662 12.71 -20.09 6.90
CA LYS A 662 12.36 -20.17 5.48
C LYS A 662 13.03 -19.02 4.73
N LYS A 663 13.55 -19.32 3.55
CA LYS A 663 14.11 -18.36 2.59
C LYS A 663 13.49 -18.65 1.23
N GLY A 664 13.24 -17.64 0.41
CA GLY A 664 12.67 -17.75 -0.94
C GLY A 664 11.14 -17.74 -1.01
N ASP A 665 10.45 -17.48 0.11
CA ASP A 665 8.99 -17.35 0.18
C ASP A 665 8.65 -16.03 0.88
N ASP A 666 7.64 -15.29 0.40
CA ASP A 666 7.12 -14.11 1.10
C ASP A 666 6.15 -14.54 2.20
N LEU A 667 6.56 -14.38 3.45
CA LEU A 667 5.78 -14.82 4.62
C LEU A 667 4.79 -13.78 5.14
N ARG A 668 4.70 -12.57 4.55
CA ARG A 668 3.81 -11.50 5.01
C ARG A 668 2.34 -11.90 4.91
N GLN A 669 2.00 -12.69 3.88
CA GLN A 669 0.66 -13.24 3.73
C GLN A 669 0.31 -14.21 4.86
N ASP A 670 1.17 -15.20 5.13
CA ASP A 670 1.00 -16.15 6.24
C ASP A 670 0.93 -15.43 7.59
N GLN A 671 1.80 -14.43 7.81
CA GLN A 671 1.78 -13.59 9.00
C GLN A 671 0.42 -12.92 9.19
N PHE A 672 -0.09 -12.25 8.16
CA PHE A 672 -1.38 -11.57 8.24
C PHE A 672 -2.52 -12.55 8.55
N VAL A 673 -2.58 -13.69 7.86
CA VAL A 673 -3.63 -14.70 8.08
C VAL A 673 -3.58 -15.25 9.50
N LEU A 674 -2.39 -15.58 10.02
CA LEU A 674 -2.23 -16.11 11.37
C LEU A 674 -2.50 -15.06 12.45
N GLN A 675 -2.20 -13.80 12.18
CA GLN A 675 -2.61 -12.69 13.04
C GLN A 675 -4.14 -12.57 13.11
N MET A 676 -4.83 -12.69 11.96
CA MET A 676 -6.30 -12.71 11.93
C MET A 676 -6.88 -13.92 12.67
N ILE A 677 -6.32 -15.11 12.50
CA ILE A 677 -6.73 -16.31 13.25
C ILE A 677 -6.50 -16.12 14.76
N SER A 678 -5.36 -15.54 15.16
CA SER A 678 -5.07 -15.24 16.56
C SER A 678 -6.06 -14.24 17.15
N LEU A 679 -6.44 -13.21 16.40
CA LEU A 679 -7.47 -12.26 16.80
C LEU A 679 -8.82 -12.95 16.95
N MET A 680 -9.25 -13.71 15.94
CA MET A 680 -10.53 -14.43 15.96
C MET A 680 -10.60 -15.42 17.14
N ASP A 681 -9.53 -16.15 17.43
CA ASP A 681 -9.43 -17.03 18.59
C ASP A 681 -9.60 -16.25 19.92
N ASN A 682 -8.98 -15.08 20.05
CA ASN A 682 -9.17 -14.22 21.23
C ASN A 682 -10.59 -13.67 21.35
N LEU A 683 -11.23 -13.29 20.23
CA LEU A 683 -12.62 -12.85 20.22
C LEU A 683 -13.56 -13.96 20.69
N LEU A 684 -13.34 -15.20 20.23
CA LEU A 684 -14.10 -16.37 20.68
C LEU A 684 -13.90 -16.64 22.19
N LYS A 685 -12.66 -16.56 22.67
CA LYS A 685 -12.33 -16.75 24.09
C LYS A 685 -12.95 -15.68 25.00
N ARG A 686 -13.06 -14.43 24.53
CA ARG A 686 -13.75 -13.35 25.26
C ARG A 686 -15.24 -13.67 25.47
N GLU A 687 -15.85 -14.41 24.55
CA GLU A 687 -17.22 -14.93 24.66
C GLU A 687 -17.28 -16.34 25.29
N ASN A 688 -16.21 -16.77 25.98
CA ASN A 688 -16.07 -18.08 26.64
C ASN A 688 -16.11 -19.31 25.70
N LEU A 689 -15.87 -19.14 24.41
CA LEU A 689 -15.77 -20.24 23.45
C LEU A 689 -14.30 -20.58 23.14
N ASP A 690 -13.72 -21.52 23.89
CA ASP A 690 -12.39 -22.06 23.59
C ASP A 690 -12.46 -23.21 22.58
N LEU A 691 -12.02 -22.93 21.35
CA LEU A 691 -11.95 -23.92 20.27
C LEU A 691 -10.62 -24.67 20.21
N ARG A 692 -9.72 -24.49 21.19
CA ARG A 692 -8.43 -25.21 21.25
C ARG A 692 -7.57 -25.02 20.00
N LEU A 693 -7.60 -23.83 19.41
CA LEU A 693 -6.86 -23.48 18.21
C LEU A 693 -5.35 -23.39 18.47
N THR A 694 -4.57 -23.53 17.40
CA THR A 694 -3.09 -23.43 17.46
C THR A 694 -2.60 -22.40 16.46
N PRO A 695 -2.88 -21.10 16.69
CA PRO A 695 -2.34 -20.02 15.85
C PRO A 695 -0.82 -19.91 16.09
N TYR A 696 -0.05 -20.63 15.28
CA TYR A 696 1.41 -20.58 15.37
C TYR A 696 1.93 -19.24 14.85
N THR A 697 3.03 -18.75 15.43
CA THR A 697 3.56 -17.43 15.06
C THR A 697 4.42 -17.49 13.81
N VAL A 698 4.27 -16.50 12.94
CA VAL A 698 5.12 -16.26 11.75
C VAL A 698 5.62 -14.82 11.81
N LEU A 699 6.91 -14.63 11.57
CA LEU A 699 7.53 -13.31 11.49
C LEU A 699 8.42 -13.25 10.24
N PRO A 700 8.01 -12.50 9.21
CA PRO A 700 8.90 -12.13 8.12
C PRO A 700 10.04 -11.28 8.66
N THR A 701 11.25 -11.58 8.22
CA THR A 701 12.48 -10.85 8.60
C THR A 701 13.12 -10.13 7.42
N GLY A 702 12.48 -10.20 6.26
CA GLY A 702 12.88 -9.62 4.99
C GLY A 702 11.76 -9.79 3.96
N SER A 703 12.02 -9.46 2.69
CA SER A 703 11.04 -9.56 1.61
C SER A 703 10.78 -11.00 1.14
N ASP A 704 11.72 -11.92 1.38
CA ASP A 704 11.63 -13.33 0.98
C ASP A 704 12.10 -14.30 2.07
N ASP A 705 12.17 -13.86 3.33
CA ASP A 705 12.53 -14.74 4.45
C ASP A 705 11.84 -14.43 5.77
N GLY A 706 11.94 -15.39 6.68
CA GLY A 706 11.46 -15.24 8.04
C GLY A 706 11.50 -16.52 8.85
N LEU A 707 10.94 -16.38 10.06
CA LEU A 707 10.83 -17.44 11.04
C LEU A 707 9.37 -17.89 11.18
N VAL A 708 9.19 -19.19 11.34
CA VAL A 708 7.91 -19.83 11.62
C VAL A 708 8.06 -20.67 12.87
N GLN A 709 7.13 -20.56 13.80
CA GLN A 709 7.10 -21.43 14.98
C GLN A 709 6.92 -22.89 14.56
N PHE A 710 7.73 -23.78 15.14
CA PHE A 710 7.56 -25.22 14.90
C PHE A 710 6.55 -25.81 15.89
N VAL A 711 5.47 -26.39 15.37
CA VAL A 711 4.50 -27.15 16.16
C VAL A 711 4.69 -28.66 15.90
N PRO A 712 5.03 -29.47 16.93
CA PRO A 712 5.17 -30.93 16.77
C PRO A 712 3.88 -31.58 16.25
N SER A 713 3.90 -32.00 15.00
CA SER A 713 2.70 -32.46 14.27
C SER A 713 3.08 -33.27 13.03
N ALA A 714 2.09 -33.91 12.42
CA ALA A 714 2.23 -34.57 11.12
C ALA A 714 1.07 -34.19 10.19
N PRO A 715 1.31 -34.11 8.86
CA PRO A 715 0.24 -33.86 7.90
C PRO A 715 -0.72 -35.06 7.83
N LEU A 716 -2.00 -34.79 7.59
CA LEU A 716 -3.04 -35.83 7.50
C LEU A 716 -2.73 -36.85 6.40
N SER A 717 -2.18 -36.42 5.26
CA SER A 717 -1.76 -37.30 4.16
C SER A 717 -0.81 -38.40 4.63
N ARG A 718 0.21 -38.02 5.41
CA ARG A 718 1.19 -38.94 5.98
C ARG A 718 0.58 -39.83 7.05
N ILE A 719 -0.26 -39.26 7.93
CA ILE A 719 -0.96 -40.01 8.97
C ILE A 719 -1.83 -41.11 8.36
N LEU A 720 -2.56 -40.81 7.29
CA LEU A 720 -3.42 -41.77 6.60
C LEU A 720 -2.58 -42.82 5.85
N ALA A 721 -1.44 -42.46 5.28
CA ALA A 721 -0.54 -43.42 4.65
C ALA A 721 0.09 -44.41 5.65
N GLU A 722 0.55 -43.92 6.82
CA GLU A 722 1.26 -44.73 7.82
C GLU A 722 0.31 -45.48 8.78
N HIS A 723 -0.82 -44.86 9.16
CA HIS A 723 -1.73 -45.38 10.20
C HIS A 723 -3.13 -45.73 9.69
N ARG A 724 -3.45 -45.46 8.41
CA ARG A 724 -4.76 -45.63 7.76
C ARG A 724 -5.89 -44.75 8.26
N THR A 725 -5.92 -44.42 9.55
CA THR A 725 -7.01 -43.65 10.20
C THR A 725 -6.44 -42.67 11.22
N ILE A 726 -7.10 -41.53 11.40
CA ILE A 726 -6.75 -40.53 12.43
C ILE A 726 -6.78 -41.13 13.83
N HIS A 727 -7.76 -41.98 14.15
CA HIS A 727 -7.88 -42.62 15.47
C HIS A 727 -6.64 -43.43 15.84
N LYS A 728 -6.11 -44.24 14.90
CA LYS A 728 -4.91 -45.06 15.14
C LYS A 728 -3.66 -44.23 15.41
N PHE A 729 -3.54 -43.07 14.79
CA PHE A 729 -2.45 -42.14 15.07
C PHE A 729 -2.59 -41.55 16.47
N LEU A 730 -3.77 -41.02 16.82
CA LEU A 730 -4.01 -40.47 18.15
C LEU A 730 -3.83 -41.52 19.26
N ALA A 731 -4.21 -42.76 19.01
CA ALA A 731 -4.05 -43.87 19.96
C ALA A 731 -2.58 -44.13 20.35
N GLN A 732 -1.60 -43.68 19.56
CA GLN A 732 -0.18 -43.82 19.93
C GLN A 732 0.18 -43.07 21.22
N THR A 733 -0.53 -41.97 21.52
CA THR A 733 -0.26 -41.15 22.72
C THR A 733 -1.49 -40.95 23.60
N GLN A 734 -2.70 -41.10 23.04
CA GLN A 734 -3.98 -40.83 23.69
C GLN A 734 -4.90 -42.06 23.77
N ALA A 735 -4.36 -43.28 23.73
CA ALA A 735 -5.16 -44.49 23.90
C ALA A 735 -5.87 -44.52 25.26
N ASP A 736 -7.15 -44.87 25.23
CA ASP A 736 -7.96 -45.19 26.40
C ASP A 736 -8.98 -46.27 26.00
N PRO A 737 -8.84 -47.51 26.48
CA PRO A 737 -9.76 -48.61 26.14
C PRO A 737 -11.22 -48.37 26.51
N GLN A 738 -11.49 -47.50 27.51
CA GLN A 738 -12.86 -47.15 27.91
C GLN A 738 -13.39 -45.89 27.21
N GLY A 739 -12.52 -45.21 26.47
CA GLY A 739 -12.85 -43.98 25.79
C GLY A 739 -13.47 -44.17 24.40
N PRO A 740 -14.09 -43.11 23.84
CA PRO A 740 -14.68 -43.13 22.51
C PRO A 740 -13.64 -43.52 21.45
N PHE A 741 -13.98 -44.49 20.59
CA PHE A 741 -13.06 -45.04 19.57
C PHE A 741 -11.72 -45.54 20.11
N GLY A 742 -11.63 -45.87 21.40
CA GLY A 742 -10.39 -46.29 22.07
C GLY A 742 -9.44 -45.14 22.40
N LEU A 743 -9.94 -43.90 22.46
CA LEU A 743 -9.17 -42.69 22.73
C LEU A 743 -9.69 -41.94 23.95
N LYS A 744 -8.82 -41.18 24.60
CA LYS A 744 -9.25 -40.21 25.62
C LYS A 744 -10.26 -39.23 25.04
N ALA A 745 -11.38 -39.04 25.74
CA ALA A 745 -12.44 -38.13 25.32
C ALA A 745 -11.93 -36.70 25.07
N GLU A 746 -11.01 -36.20 25.90
CA GLU A 746 -10.40 -34.87 25.78
C GLU A 746 -9.64 -34.66 24.46
N ALA A 747 -8.95 -35.70 23.95
CA ALA A 747 -8.20 -35.61 22.69
C ALA A 747 -9.15 -35.52 21.50
N LEU A 748 -10.25 -36.27 21.55
CA LEU A 748 -11.29 -36.22 20.52
C LEU A 748 -12.08 -34.92 20.57
N GLU A 749 -12.39 -34.40 21.76
CA GLU A 749 -13.01 -33.09 21.94
C GLU A 749 -12.10 -31.97 21.41
N THR A 750 -10.79 -32.04 21.69
CA THR A 750 -9.78 -31.10 21.17
C THR A 750 -9.76 -31.13 19.64
N PHE A 751 -9.83 -32.33 19.03
CA PHE A 751 -9.93 -32.47 17.58
C PHE A 751 -11.20 -31.83 17.03
N VAL A 752 -12.37 -32.12 17.63
CA VAL A 752 -13.67 -31.57 17.19
C VAL A 752 -13.70 -30.04 17.28
N ARG A 753 -13.25 -29.48 18.41
CA ARG A 753 -13.20 -28.03 18.64
C ARG A 753 -12.26 -27.31 17.68
N SER A 754 -11.02 -27.81 17.53
CA SER A 754 -10.03 -27.20 16.65
C SER A 754 -10.44 -27.30 15.18
N CYS A 755 -11.02 -28.44 14.79
CA CYS A 755 -11.63 -28.64 13.48
C CYS A 755 -12.75 -27.63 13.21
N ALA A 756 -13.69 -27.43 14.15
CA ALA A 756 -14.78 -26.47 14.00
C ALA A 756 -14.26 -25.04 13.79
N GLY A 757 -13.30 -24.60 14.60
CA GLY A 757 -12.75 -23.25 14.51
C GLY A 757 -11.98 -23.00 13.21
N TYR A 758 -11.08 -23.91 12.80
CA TYR A 758 -10.37 -23.73 11.52
C TYR A 758 -11.30 -23.80 10.31
N CYS A 759 -12.35 -24.65 10.31
CA CYS A 759 -13.34 -24.67 9.23
C CYS A 759 -14.05 -23.31 9.08
N VAL A 760 -14.49 -22.71 10.19
CA VAL A 760 -15.17 -21.41 10.19
C VAL A 760 -14.23 -20.28 9.79
N MET A 761 -13.05 -20.20 10.40
CA MET A 761 -12.10 -19.10 10.13
C MET A 761 -11.58 -19.14 8.70
N THR A 762 -11.25 -20.33 8.18
CA THR A 762 -10.80 -20.46 6.78
C THR A 762 -11.92 -20.21 5.77
N TYR A 763 -13.18 -20.48 6.13
CA TYR A 763 -14.34 -20.08 5.34
C TYR A 763 -14.47 -18.55 5.26
N ILE A 764 -14.42 -17.86 6.41
CA ILE A 764 -14.53 -16.39 6.49
C ILE A 764 -13.40 -15.74 5.70
N LEU A 765 -12.16 -16.19 5.90
CA LEU A 765 -10.96 -15.66 5.23
C LEU A 765 -10.82 -16.11 3.76
N GLY A 766 -11.66 -17.04 3.31
CA GLY A 766 -11.63 -17.59 1.95
C GLY A 766 -10.31 -18.27 1.60
N VAL A 767 -9.74 -19.04 2.52
CA VAL A 767 -8.46 -19.74 2.31
C VAL A 767 -8.63 -20.91 1.33
N GLY A 768 -7.85 -20.88 0.25
CA GLY A 768 -7.82 -21.88 -0.81
C GLY A 768 -6.85 -23.04 -0.57
N ASP A 769 -6.81 -23.98 -1.50
CA ASP A 769 -5.80 -25.07 -1.57
C ASP A 769 -5.60 -25.87 -0.26
N ARG A 770 -6.70 -26.25 0.39
CA ARG A 770 -6.69 -27.07 1.63
C ARG A 770 -6.71 -28.56 1.29
N HIS A 771 -5.57 -29.10 0.83
CA HIS A 771 -5.37 -30.54 0.68
C HIS A 771 -4.78 -31.16 1.96
N LEU A 772 -4.74 -32.49 2.02
CA LEU A 772 -4.35 -33.25 3.21
C LEU A 772 -2.90 -33.01 3.70
N ASP A 773 -2.01 -32.44 2.88
CA ASP A 773 -0.66 -32.06 3.33
C ASP A 773 -0.63 -30.71 4.06
N ASN A 774 -1.62 -29.84 3.83
CA ASN A 774 -1.75 -28.54 4.49
C ASN A 774 -2.56 -28.60 5.78
N LEU A 775 -3.06 -29.79 6.14
CA LEU A 775 -3.80 -30.08 7.36
C LEU A 775 -2.88 -30.86 8.31
N MET A 776 -2.49 -30.23 9.40
CA MET A 776 -1.57 -30.78 10.39
C MET A 776 -2.34 -31.24 11.62
N LEU A 777 -1.97 -32.41 12.16
CA LEU A 777 -2.52 -32.94 13.39
C LEU A 777 -1.41 -33.16 14.42
N ALA A 778 -1.59 -32.55 15.60
CA ALA A 778 -0.74 -32.79 16.75
C ALA A 778 -1.14 -34.09 17.48
N PRO A 779 -0.20 -34.77 18.17
CA PRO A 779 -0.49 -36.02 18.88
C PRO A 779 -1.57 -35.91 19.97
N ASP A 780 -1.81 -34.71 20.50
CA ASP A 780 -2.84 -34.45 21.51
C ASP A 780 -4.22 -34.10 20.93
N GLY A 781 -4.37 -34.18 19.60
CA GLY A 781 -5.65 -33.99 18.91
C GLY A 781 -5.86 -32.60 18.33
N ARG A 782 -4.96 -31.62 18.55
CA ARG A 782 -5.12 -30.29 17.90
C ARG A 782 -4.92 -30.38 16.40
N LEU A 783 -5.95 -30.06 15.64
CA LEU A 783 -5.90 -29.89 14.19
C LEU A 783 -5.61 -28.41 13.87
N PHE A 784 -4.70 -28.16 12.93
CA PHE A 784 -4.42 -26.80 12.46
C PHE A 784 -3.98 -26.80 10.99
N HIS A 785 -4.18 -25.67 10.32
CA HIS A 785 -3.86 -25.52 8.91
C HIS A 785 -2.52 -24.80 8.75
N ILE A 786 -1.74 -25.17 7.72
CA ILE A 786 -0.48 -24.50 7.36
C ILE A 786 -0.50 -24.03 5.90
N ASP A 787 0.45 -23.18 5.52
CA ASP A 787 0.64 -22.66 4.15
C ASP A 787 -0.57 -21.87 3.66
N PHE A 788 -0.60 -20.55 3.87
CA PHE A 788 -1.74 -19.71 3.52
C PHE A 788 -1.56 -18.99 2.18
N GLY A 789 -0.82 -19.57 1.22
CA GLY A 789 -0.49 -18.94 -0.07
C GLY A 789 -1.69 -18.55 -0.95
N TYR A 790 -2.88 -19.09 -0.69
CA TYR A 790 -4.12 -18.75 -1.41
C TYR A 790 -5.21 -18.28 -0.44
N ILE A 791 -5.61 -17.00 -0.53
CA ILE A 791 -6.64 -16.40 0.32
C ILE A 791 -7.69 -15.64 -0.51
N LEU A 792 -8.78 -15.20 0.14
CA LEU A 792 -9.81 -14.35 -0.44
C LEU A 792 -10.44 -14.97 -1.71
N GLY A 793 -10.67 -16.27 -1.68
CA GLY A 793 -11.35 -17.01 -2.75
C GLY A 793 -10.50 -17.32 -3.97
N ASN A 794 -9.20 -17.02 -3.95
CA ASN A 794 -8.27 -17.60 -4.91
C ASN A 794 -8.08 -19.07 -4.53
N ASP A 795 -8.36 -19.99 -5.47
CA ASP A 795 -8.13 -21.42 -5.27
C ASP A 795 -7.61 -22.00 -6.60
N PRO A 796 -6.54 -22.82 -6.59
CA PRO A 796 -6.07 -23.47 -7.81
C PRO A 796 -7.07 -24.49 -8.37
N LYS A 797 -8.06 -24.94 -7.57
CA LYS A 797 -9.06 -25.91 -8.02
C LYS A 797 -10.27 -25.19 -8.61
N PRO A 798 -10.80 -25.63 -9.77
CA PRO A 798 -11.86 -24.92 -10.48
C PRO A 798 -13.23 -24.96 -9.77
N PHE A 799 -13.44 -25.91 -8.85
CA PHE A 799 -14.69 -26.04 -8.07
C PHE A 799 -14.36 -26.46 -6.63
N PRO A 800 -13.84 -25.56 -5.79
CA PRO A 800 -13.55 -25.89 -4.41
C PRO A 800 -14.86 -26.12 -3.63
N PRO A 801 -14.88 -27.04 -2.65
CA PRO A 801 -16.01 -27.15 -1.75
C PRO A 801 -16.19 -25.83 -1.00
N PRO A 802 -17.43 -25.45 -0.67
CA PRO A 802 -17.74 -24.13 -0.15
C PRO A 802 -17.19 -23.93 1.27
N MET A 803 -17.13 -24.99 2.09
CA MET A 803 -16.34 -25.07 3.32
C MET A 803 -15.27 -26.16 3.20
N LYS A 804 -14.08 -25.91 3.76
CA LYS A 804 -12.95 -26.85 3.72
C LYS A 804 -13.10 -27.90 4.83
N LEU A 805 -13.93 -28.90 4.57
CA LEU A 805 -14.15 -30.08 5.41
C LEU A 805 -13.89 -31.32 4.55
N CYS A 806 -13.00 -32.22 4.95
CA CYS A 806 -12.74 -33.46 4.21
C CYS A 806 -13.40 -34.68 4.85
N ARG A 807 -13.53 -35.76 4.08
CA ARG A 807 -14.21 -37.00 4.53
C ARG A 807 -13.52 -37.58 5.76
N GLU A 808 -12.19 -37.56 5.77
CA GLU A 808 -11.37 -38.13 6.82
C GLU A 808 -11.57 -37.39 8.16
N MET A 809 -11.88 -36.09 8.13
CA MET A 809 -12.24 -35.33 9.32
C MET A 809 -13.62 -35.76 9.87
N ILE A 810 -14.60 -36.00 9.00
CA ILE A 810 -15.94 -36.47 9.38
C ILE A 810 -15.89 -37.90 9.93
N GLU A 811 -15.12 -38.78 9.28
CA GLU A 811 -14.90 -40.16 9.74
C GLU A 811 -14.21 -40.18 11.12
N ALA A 812 -13.26 -39.26 11.36
CA ALA A 812 -12.62 -39.12 12.67
C ALA A 812 -13.59 -38.68 13.78
N MET A 813 -14.70 -38.03 13.44
CA MET A 813 -15.79 -37.73 14.39
C MET A 813 -16.73 -38.91 14.60
N GLY A 814 -16.65 -39.96 13.78
CA GLY A 814 -17.56 -41.12 13.82
C GLY A 814 -18.67 -41.07 12.77
N GLY A 815 -18.57 -40.20 11.77
CA GLY A 815 -19.58 -40.04 10.72
C GLY A 815 -20.63 -38.96 11.02
N GLN A 816 -21.52 -38.71 10.06
CA GLN A 816 -22.51 -37.62 10.12
C GLN A 816 -23.58 -37.83 11.21
N ASP A 817 -23.86 -39.07 11.59
CA ASP A 817 -24.84 -39.41 12.63
C ASP A 817 -24.23 -39.42 14.05
N SER A 818 -22.93 -39.11 14.18
CA SER A 818 -22.23 -39.15 15.46
C SER A 818 -22.54 -37.94 16.35
N SER A 819 -22.50 -38.13 17.66
CA SER A 819 -22.63 -37.04 18.64
C SER A 819 -21.50 -35.99 18.51
N TYR A 820 -20.30 -36.40 18.11
CA TYR A 820 -19.17 -35.50 17.86
C TYR A 820 -19.35 -34.64 16.62
N TYR A 821 -19.98 -35.17 15.56
CA TYR A 821 -20.34 -34.35 14.39
C TYR A 821 -21.44 -33.33 14.71
N VAL A 822 -22.40 -33.69 15.57
CA VAL A 822 -23.39 -32.73 16.10
C VAL A 822 -22.70 -31.63 16.91
N GLN A 823 -21.75 -31.97 17.78
CA GLN A 823 -20.96 -30.97 18.52
C GLN A 823 -20.13 -30.08 17.58
N PHE A 824 -19.49 -30.65 16.56
CA PHE A 824 -18.79 -29.89 15.52
C PHE A 824 -19.71 -28.85 14.89
N ARG A 825 -20.92 -29.24 14.46
CA ARG A 825 -21.90 -28.31 13.87
C ARG A 825 -22.29 -27.21 14.84
N MET A 826 -22.54 -27.54 16.11
CA MET A 826 -22.86 -26.58 17.16
C MET A 826 -21.74 -25.54 17.32
N PHE A 827 -20.49 -26.00 17.53
CA PHE A 827 -19.34 -25.11 17.67
C PHE A 827 -19.09 -24.26 16.44
N SER A 828 -19.27 -24.81 15.22
CA SER A 828 -19.13 -24.04 13.99
C SER A 828 -20.16 -22.93 13.86
N CYS A 829 -21.42 -23.19 14.22
CA CYS A 829 -22.48 -22.19 14.19
C CYS A 829 -22.26 -21.08 15.23
N GLU A 830 -21.93 -21.46 16.46
CA GLU A 830 -21.68 -20.51 17.55
C GLU A 830 -20.47 -19.63 17.26
N ALA A 831 -19.36 -20.23 16.81
CA ALA A 831 -18.16 -19.50 16.42
C ALA A 831 -18.43 -18.51 15.28
N TYR A 832 -19.19 -18.92 14.27
CA TYR A 832 -19.55 -18.05 13.16
C TYR A 832 -20.35 -16.82 13.62
N ASN A 833 -21.34 -17.01 14.48
CA ASN A 833 -22.15 -15.91 15.02
C ASN A 833 -21.34 -14.96 15.90
N ILE A 834 -20.45 -15.47 16.76
CA ILE A 834 -19.56 -14.64 17.57
C ILE A 834 -18.66 -13.78 16.66
N LEU A 835 -18.01 -14.39 15.67
CA LEU A 835 -17.14 -13.66 14.74
C LEU A 835 -17.91 -12.65 13.88
N ARG A 836 -19.15 -12.97 13.48
CA ARG A 836 -20.06 -12.03 12.80
C ARG A 836 -20.35 -10.78 13.63
N LYS A 837 -20.53 -10.93 14.95
CA LYS A 837 -20.76 -9.78 15.85
C LYS A 837 -19.55 -8.84 15.92
N SER A 838 -18.34 -9.36 15.73
CA SER A 838 -17.09 -8.60 15.65
C SER A 838 -16.67 -8.24 14.22
N ALA A 839 -17.58 -8.32 13.23
CA ALA A 839 -17.25 -8.10 11.83
C ALA A 839 -16.67 -6.71 11.55
N ASP A 840 -17.14 -5.67 12.23
CA ASP A 840 -16.65 -4.30 12.04
C ASP A 840 -15.13 -4.21 12.30
N LEU A 841 -14.64 -4.86 13.35
CA LEU A 841 -13.20 -4.93 13.66
C LEU A 841 -12.42 -5.69 12.58
N ILE A 842 -12.92 -6.87 12.19
CA ILE A 842 -12.26 -7.73 11.18
C ILE A 842 -12.18 -6.95 9.85
N LEU A 843 -13.27 -6.31 9.43
CA LEU A 843 -13.33 -5.51 8.21
C LEU A 843 -12.39 -4.30 8.26
N SER A 844 -12.32 -3.57 9.38
CA SER A 844 -11.38 -2.45 9.55
C SER A 844 -9.92 -2.91 9.43
N LEU A 845 -9.55 -4.05 10.01
CA LEU A 845 -8.19 -4.57 9.91
C LEU A 845 -7.83 -4.97 8.48
N PHE A 846 -8.74 -5.62 7.76
CA PHE A 846 -8.55 -5.91 6.33
C PHE A 846 -8.44 -4.64 5.49
N HIS A 847 -9.24 -3.63 5.78
CA HIS A 847 -9.22 -2.36 5.07
C HIS A 847 -7.88 -1.61 5.24
N LEU A 848 -7.27 -1.67 6.43
CA LEU A 848 -5.94 -1.11 6.68
C LEU A 848 -4.83 -1.83 5.90
N MET A 849 -5.05 -3.07 5.47
CA MET A 849 -4.10 -3.83 4.64
C MET A 849 -4.20 -3.51 3.15
N ALA A 850 -5.13 -2.64 2.70
CA ALA A 850 -5.38 -2.37 1.29
C ALA A 850 -4.15 -1.85 0.51
N GLY A 851 -3.19 -1.23 1.22
CA GLY A 851 -1.94 -0.75 0.64
C GLY A 851 -0.74 -1.67 0.88
N ALA A 852 -0.87 -2.75 1.64
CA ALA A 852 0.27 -3.58 2.05
C ALA A 852 0.90 -4.33 0.85
N SER A 853 2.19 -4.64 0.96
CA SER A 853 2.93 -5.44 -0.03
C SER A 853 2.56 -6.94 0.00
N ILE A 854 1.26 -7.26 0.07
CA ILE A 854 0.71 -8.62 -0.02
C ILE A 854 -0.01 -8.75 -1.36
N GLU A 855 0.52 -9.57 -2.28
CA GLU A 855 0.04 -9.68 -3.66
C GLU A 855 -1.48 -9.97 -3.76
N ALA A 856 -1.99 -10.85 -2.90
CA ALA A 856 -3.41 -11.21 -2.88
C ALA A 856 -4.35 -10.05 -2.54
N ILE A 857 -3.87 -9.02 -1.83
CA ILE A 857 -4.67 -7.86 -1.39
C ILE A 857 -4.38 -6.65 -2.28
N ARG A 858 -3.10 -6.41 -2.61
CA ARG A 858 -2.61 -5.24 -3.36
C ARG A 858 -3.33 -5.04 -4.69
N ASN A 859 -3.61 -6.13 -5.41
CA ASN A 859 -4.16 -6.04 -6.77
C ASN A 859 -5.64 -5.62 -6.81
N ASN A 860 -6.43 -5.90 -5.76
CA ASN A 860 -7.85 -5.53 -5.73
C ASN A 860 -8.42 -5.55 -4.29
N PRO A 861 -8.11 -4.54 -3.46
CA PRO A 861 -8.51 -4.52 -2.06
C PRO A 861 -10.03 -4.40 -1.87
N GLU A 862 -10.74 -3.73 -2.78
CA GLU A 862 -12.20 -3.63 -2.73
C GLU A 862 -12.88 -4.99 -2.90
N ASN A 863 -12.41 -5.79 -3.86
CA ASN A 863 -12.91 -7.15 -4.07
C ASN A 863 -12.61 -8.07 -2.88
N ALA A 864 -11.42 -7.94 -2.28
CA ALA A 864 -11.08 -8.65 -1.05
C ALA A 864 -12.09 -8.36 0.07
N MET A 865 -12.43 -7.09 0.28
CA MET A 865 -13.42 -6.68 1.27
C MET A 865 -14.83 -7.17 0.91
N LEU A 866 -15.23 -7.08 -0.35
CA LEU A 866 -16.53 -7.55 -0.82
C LEU A 866 -16.71 -9.04 -0.52
N LYS A 867 -15.73 -9.88 -0.88
CA LYS A 867 -15.76 -11.32 -0.62
C LYS A 867 -15.87 -11.63 0.88
N LEU A 868 -15.15 -10.90 1.72
CA LEU A 868 -15.22 -11.08 3.18
C LEU A 868 -16.62 -10.73 3.70
N GLN A 869 -17.23 -9.66 3.20
CA GLN A 869 -18.62 -9.28 3.54
C GLN A 869 -19.64 -10.32 3.08
N GLU A 870 -19.48 -10.85 1.87
CA GLU A 870 -20.32 -11.94 1.34
C GLU A 870 -20.25 -13.20 2.23
N LYS A 871 -19.07 -13.50 2.80
CA LYS A 871 -18.90 -14.64 3.72
C LYS A 871 -19.48 -14.37 5.11
N LEU A 872 -19.45 -13.14 5.58
CA LEU A 872 -19.96 -12.75 6.90
C LEU A 872 -21.48 -12.54 6.92
N ARG A 873 -22.14 -12.32 5.78
CA ARG A 873 -23.61 -12.19 5.65
C ARG A 873 -24.23 -11.31 6.74
N LEU A 874 -23.74 -10.07 6.83
CA LEU A 874 -24.21 -9.09 7.81
C LEU A 874 -25.67 -8.67 7.61
N ASP A 875 -26.27 -9.07 6.47
CA ASP A 875 -27.68 -8.92 6.15
C ASP A 875 -28.60 -9.90 6.90
N PHE A 876 -28.06 -11.00 7.43
CA PHE A 876 -28.82 -12.02 8.15
C PHE A 876 -28.96 -11.69 9.64
N ASP A 877 -30.00 -12.21 10.29
CA ASP A 877 -30.03 -12.31 11.75
C ASP A 877 -29.23 -13.52 12.26
N ASP A 878 -29.20 -13.74 13.58
CA ASP A 878 -28.43 -14.82 14.20
C ASP A 878 -29.00 -16.21 13.84
N GLU A 879 -30.32 -16.35 13.62
CA GLU A 879 -30.98 -17.62 13.30
C GLU A 879 -30.74 -18.00 11.83
N GLN A 880 -30.94 -17.05 10.91
CA GLN A 880 -30.64 -17.20 9.49
C GLN A 880 -29.17 -17.55 9.24
N ALA A 881 -28.26 -17.01 10.05
CA ALA A 881 -26.84 -17.36 10.04
C ALA A 881 -26.60 -18.84 10.29
N ILE A 882 -27.27 -19.37 11.32
CA ILE A 882 -27.12 -20.75 11.78
C ILE A 882 -27.64 -21.68 10.70
N GLU A 883 -28.81 -21.40 10.14
CA GLU A 883 -29.38 -22.18 9.05
C GLU A 883 -28.43 -22.21 7.84
N GLN A 884 -27.87 -21.07 7.46
CA GLN A 884 -26.91 -20.99 6.36
C GLN A 884 -25.63 -21.78 6.66
N MET A 885 -25.06 -21.65 7.85
CA MET A 885 -23.85 -22.37 8.24
C MET A 885 -24.09 -23.87 8.27
N GLN A 886 -25.25 -24.32 8.76
CA GLN A 886 -25.63 -25.73 8.72
C GLN A 886 -25.80 -26.24 7.29
N ALA A 887 -26.45 -25.47 6.41
CA ALA A 887 -26.59 -25.82 5.00
C ALA A 887 -25.21 -25.95 4.32
N LEU A 888 -24.30 -25.01 4.58
CA LEU A 888 -22.92 -25.02 4.09
C LEU A 888 -22.14 -26.26 4.53
N ILE A 889 -22.27 -26.64 5.81
CA ILE A 889 -21.62 -27.84 6.37
C ILE A 889 -22.17 -29.10 5.69
N ASN A 890 -23.49 -29.20 5.51
CA ASN A 890 -24.15 -30.33 4.88
C ASN A 890 -23.78 -30.46 3.39
N GLU A 891 -23.77 -29.35 2.65
CA GLU A 891 -23.33 -29.31 1.25
C GLU A 891 -21.86 -29.77 1.14
N SER A 892 -20.99 -29.27 2.01
CA SER A 892 -19.59 -29.67 2.02
C SER A 892 -19.42 -31.14 2.40
N ALA A 893 -20.23 -31.67 3.31
CA ALA A 893 -20.20 -33.08 3.70
C ALA A 893 -20.70 -34.03 2.59
N THR A 894 -21.71 -33.62 1.84
CA THR A 894 -22.32 -34.40 0.75
C THR A 894 -21.50 -34.35 -0.54
N ALA A 895 -20.82 -33.23 -0.81
CA ALA A 895 -19.89 -33.08 -1.94
C ALA A 895 -18.67 -34.04 -1.87
N LEU A 896 -18.47 -34.72 -0.74
CA LEU A 896 -17.34 -35.62 -0.47
C LEU A 896 -17.58 -37.09 -0.86
N MET A 897 -18.74 -37.46 -1.43
CA MET A 897 -18.99 -38.83 -1.91
C MET A 897 -18.58 -39.01 -3.39
N PRO A 898 -17.93 -40.13 -3.78
CA PRO A 898 -16.66 -40.04 -4.52
C PRO A 898 -16.70 -40.65 -5.93
N GLN A 899 -15.97 -40.04 -6.88
CA GLN A 899 -15.14 -40.76 -7.88
C GLN A 899 -14.33 -39.87 -8.86
N ILE A 900 -14.59 -38.56 -8.97
CA ILE A 900 -14.03 -37.76 -10.09
C ILE A 900 -12.87 -36.81 -9.67
N VAL A 901 -12.80 -36.39 -8.40
CA VAL A 901 -11.85 -35.33 -7.99
C VAL A 901 -10.47 -35.88 -7.55
N GLU A 902 -10.41 -37.09 -7.00
CA GLU A 902 -9.15 -37.67 -6.51
C GLU A 902 -8.25 -38.19 -7.64
N THR A 903 -8.86 -38.69 -8.72
CA THR A 903 -8.19 -39.11 -9.96
C THR A 903 -7.66 -37.94 -10.76
N THR A 904 -8.41 -36.82 -10.82
CA THR A 904 -7.96 -35.60 -11.50
C THR A 904 -6.82 -34.90 -10.76
N HIS A 905 -6.78 -34.95 -9.42
CA HIS A 905 -5.66 -34.42 -8.64
C HIS A 905 -4.37 -35.23 -8.82
N ARG A 906 -4.44 -36.57 -8.91
CA ARG A 906 -3.28 -37.41 -9.24
C ARG A 906 -2.81 -37.19 -10.69
N TRP A 907 -3.73 -37.00 -11.63
CA TRP A 907 -3.39 -36.71 -13.03
C TRP A 907 -2.73 -35.33 -13.19
N ALA A 908 -3.24 -34.29 -12.53
CA ALA A 908 -2.66 -32.95 -12.60
C ALA A 908 -1.25 -32.86 -11.98
N GLN A 909 -0.96 -33.67 -10.95
CA GLN A 909 0.39 -33.77 -10.37
C GLN A 909 1.34 -34.68 -11.14
N TYR A 910 0.84 -35.61 -11.97
CA TYR A 910 1.68 -36.46 -12.83
C TYR A 910 2.16 -35.72 -14.09
N TRP A 911 1.53 -34.60 -14.45
CA TRP A 911 1.84 -33.77 -15.62
C TRP A 911 2.65 -32.49 -15.29
N ARG A 912 2.99 -32.26 -14.02
CA ARG A 912 4.04 -31.32 -13.60
C ARG A 912 5.29 -32.11 -13.24
#